data_AF-A0A369CGG9-F1
#
_entry.id   AF-A0A369CGG9-F1
#
_cell.length_a   1.000
_cell.length_b   1.000
_cell.length_c   1.000
_cell.angle_alpha   90.00
_cell.angle_beta   90.00
_cell.angle_gamma   90.00
#
_symmetry.space_group_name_H-M   'P 1'
#
loop_
_entity.id
_entity.type
_entity.pdbx_description
1 polymer ?
#
loop_
_entity_poly.entity_id
_entity_poly.type
_entity_poly.pdbx_seq_one_letter_code
_entity_poly.pdbx_strand_id
1 'polypeptide(L)'
;MPRPEDRFIPESGRRRRRARPGPLWRFFRFLLLLLALAAIGYALLPLALPKALRYGLERFTGQPVAVDEVALDPVSGTFTVSGLRVGPASAPLLQLATGSLQLDWDRLLAGEPALSRLALGTGQVRLERRDGEWLVGGEPLSRWRALPWPVLTNLTATAIDIHLPGAGSGQVLHLENGYLEHLDPAAFALPRYSLNLRLGEGRLQSEGRADPLNRRPGLKGGIRVVGLPLAAVPGLEAAGAGGSPPRGALALDGSLEARFDRNAGEWELSLDGALDLDGAEAETAAWSAAGGGRWEGTLRLRLDGEGAWWALARGQVRLAPLRLRDAGTGVGLEAGSLAWEGELDAVSAEADWSVRGDGRLEHPVLSWDGGRVEAAALGFWGLSGTAGAGLRIGRMRLPEAIATEPGQATPARLGNVELEGLFLPSGAAPALARVRLADADLTLGTGAGGWRLQGLGAALPPPVRVEVVEVGDGSRLRLAVGGLETGLTDLGLLLTGLDPAAGTARLELRGRVDDAGMLYLGGTLAPFAEPGEWALTLRLDSVGAAHLDPLLVPDLGYGGGGGRLGGAFSLAPAEGGVAIRGEAWLEGPGPERASAGAAPFTEAAGRDLPAVLDLVRNRGGRAALPLDLVLGPGAAGLAEGVTGGLRAALEAAFGPLQPADGPPLARLRLAPLAFEAEAETPADEGFLRLAELAGRLGEHPRAGLLLCGEARVPAPPTAVPPAGGDGVPPAADAADPAAALPAAPDPAALAARRAALVRDALVARGLDAGRIALCGETGGHPGTADRVELELR
;
A
#
# COMPACT_ATOMS: atom_id res chain seq x y z
N MET A 1 -25.61 -140.24 -74.86
CA MET A 1 -26.74 -139.30 -75.05
C MET A 1 -27.15 -138.78 -73.68
N PRO A 2 -27.41 -137.47 -73.45
CA PRO A 2 -27.19 -136.31 -74.31
C PRO A 2 -26.20 -135.25 -73.73
N ARG A 3 -25.66 -134.42 -74.63
CA ARG A 3 -25.05 -133.07 -74.46
C ARG A 3 -26.12 -132.04 -74.02
N PRO A 4 -25.89 -130.72 -73.77
CA PRO A 4 -24.80 -129.79 -74.17
C PRO A 4 -24.39 -128.79 -73.04
N GLU A 5 -23.56 -127.74 -73.12
CA GLU A 5 -22.58 -127.12 -74.03
C GLU A 5 -21.79 -126.08 -73.20
N ASP A 6 -20.50 -125.96 -73.51
CA ASP A 6 -19.65 -124.77 -73.52
C ASP A 6 -19.89 -123.56 -72.60
N ARG A 7 -18.86 -123.23 -71.82
CA ARG A 7 -18.19 -121.92 -71.86
C ARG A 7 -16.81 -121.96 -71.19
N PHE A 8 -15.79 -121.63 -71.99
CA PHE A 8 -14.39 -121.48 -71.63
C PHE A 8 -14.10 -120.02 -71.23
N ILE A 9 -13.59 -119.76 -70.03
CA ILE A 9 -12.84 -118.53 -69.67
C ILE A 9 -11.75 -118.94 -68.64
N PRO A 10 -10.44 -118.73 -68.90
CA PRO A 10 -9.38 -119.03 -67.96
C PRO A 10 -8.95 -117.76 -67.21
N GLU A 11 -8.98 -117.73 -65.88
CA GLU A 11 -8.26 -116.69 -65.13
C GLU A 11 -7.56 -117.22 -63.87
N SER A 12 -6.26 -116.96 -63.85
CA SER A 12 -5.27 -117.28 -62.84
C SER A 12 -5.57 -116.62 -61.49
N GLY A 13 -6.00 -117.42 -60.50
CA GLY A 13 -6.15 -116.98 -59.11
C GLY A 13 -4.84 -116.88 -58.33
N ARG A 14 -4.04 -115.83 -58.53
CA ARG A 14 -2.97 -115.44 -57.59
C ARG A 14 -3.58 -114.73 -56.37
N ARG A 15 -3.73 -115.45 -55.25
CA ARG A 15 -4.03 -114.87 -53.93
C ARG A 15 -2.90 -113.94 -53.49
N ARG A 16 -3.04 -112.62 -53.70
CA ARG A 16 -2.19 -111.61 -53.05
C ARG A 16 -2.61 -111.46 -51.58
N ARG A 17 -1.75 -111.92 -50.65
CA ARG A 17 -1.82 -111.54 -49.24
C ARG A 17 -1.69 -110.03 -49.13
N ARG A 18 -2.73 -109.34 -48.64
CA ARG A 18 -2.64 -107.91 -48.27
C ARG A 18 -1.69 -107.80 -47.06
N ALA A 19 -0.49 -107.27 -47.29
CA ALA A 19 0.43 -106.91 -46.22
C ALA A 19 -0.24 -105.87 -45.31
N ARG A 20 -0.32 -106.16 -44.02
CA ARG A 20 -0.75 -105.17 -43.02
C ARG A 20 0.28 -104.02 -43.05
N PRO A 21 -0.14 -102.75 -43.11
CA PRO A 21 0.78 -101.63 -43.10
C PRO A 21 1.59 -101.62 -41.79
N GLY A 22 2.93 -101.57 -41.93
CA GLY A 22 3.86 -101.53 -40.80
C GLY A 22 3.74 -100.24 -39.97
N PRO A 23 4.33 -100.20 -38.76
CA PRO A 23 4.26 -99.06 -37.84
C PRO A 23 4.74 -97.73 -38.46
N LEU A 24 5.72 -97.77 -39.37
CA LEU A 24 6.20 -96.60 -40.13
C LEU A 24 5.12 -95.96 -41.01
N TRP A 25 4.23 -96.75 -41.63
CA TRP A 25 3.12 -96.21 -42.43
C TRP A 25 2.05 -95.57 -41.55
N ARG A 26 1.84 -96.10 -40.34
CA ARG A 26 0.93 -95.48 -39.36
C ARG A 26 1.49 -94.17 -38.84
N PHE A 27 2.79 -94.10 -38.57
CA PHE A 27 3.48 -92.86 -38.21
C PHE A 27 3.45 -91.84 -39.35
N PHE A 28 3.75 -92.24 -40.58
CA PHE A 28 3.69 -91.35 -41.75
C PHE A 28 2.27 -90.83 -41.99
N ARG A 29 1.24 -91.70 -41.93
CA ARG A 29 -0.17 -91.28 -42.06
C ARG A 29 -0.61 -90.36 -40.92
N PHE A 30 -0.12 -90.61 -39.70
CA PHE A 30 -0.37 -89.74 -38.55
C PHE A 30 0.29 -88.37 -38.74
N LEU A 31 1.54 -88.32 -39.19
CA LEU A 31 2.26 -87.09 -39.50
C LEU A 31 1.58 -86.30 -40.63
N LEU A 32 1.14 -86.98 -41.70
CA LEU A 32 0.39 -86.36 -42.81
C LEU A 32 -0.96 -85.83 -42.35
N LEU A 33 -1.67 -86.56 -41.48
CA LEU A 33 -2.92 -86.09 -40.89
C LEU A 33 -2.68 -84.87 -39.99
N LEU A 34 -1.59 -84.87 -39.22
CA LEU A 34 -1.23 -83.77 -38.33
C LEU A 34 -0.82 -82.53 -39.13
N LEU A 35 -0.05 -82.70 -40.22
CA LEU A 35 0.25 -81.64 -41.19
C LEU A 35 -1.00 -81.13 -41.89
N ALA A 36 -1.93 -82.02 -42.29
CA ALA A 36 -3.19 -81.62 -42.90
C ALA A 36 -4.09 -80.86 -41.93
N LEU A 37 -4.18 -81.31 -40.67
CA LEU A 37 -4.90 -80.60 -39.60
C LEU A 37 -4.25 -79.25 -39.29
N ALA A 38 -2.92 -79.18 -39.25
CA ALA A 38 -2.19 -77.93 -39.10
C ALA A 38 -2.43 -76.98 -40.29
N ALA A 39 -2.43 -77.50 -41.52
CA ALA A 39 -2.72 -76.72 -42.72
C ALA A 39 -4.18 -76.24 -42.77
N ILE A 40 -5.15 -77.06 -42.34
CA ILE A 40 -6.56 -76.67 -42.22
C ILE A 40 -6.72 -75.62 -41.11
N GLY A 41 -6.11 -75.85 -39.94
CA GLY A 41 -6.10 -74.89 -38.84
C GLY A 41 -5.50 -73.56 -39.26
N TYR A 42 -4.41 -73.59 -40.03
CA TYR A 42 -3.77 -72.43 -40.63
C TYR A 42 -4.69 -71.72 -41.63
N ALA A 43 -5.37 -72.46 -42.52
CA ALA A 43 -6.31 -71.88 -43.48
C ALA A 43 -7.56 -71.27 -42.82
N LEU A 44 -7.97 -71.78 -41.65
CA LEU A 44 -9.10 -71.27 -40.87
C LEU A 44 -8.72 -70.11 -39.94
N LEU A 45 -7.44 -69.94 -39.63
CA LEU A 45 -6.95 -68.93 -38.71
C LEU A 45 -7.36 -67.49 -39.12
N PRO A 46 -7.22 -67.06 -40.40
CA PRO A 46 -7.66 -65.73 -40.85
C PRO A 46 -9.16 -65.47 -40.69
N LEU A 47 -9.99 -66.52 -40.69
CA LEU A 47 -11.44 -66.41 -40.49
C LEU A 47 -11.81 -66.33 -39.00
N ALA A 48 -11.03 -66.99 -38.14
CA ALA A 48 -11.26 -67.03 -36.71
C ALA A 48 -10.69 -65.80 -35.98
N LEU A 49 -9.53 -65.30 -36.41
CA LEU A 49 -8.80 -64.19 -35.76
C LEU A 49 -9.64 -62.91 -35.61
N PRO A 50 -10.29 -62.36 -36.66
CA PRO A 50 -11.09 -61.14 -36.52
C PRO A 50 -12.24 -61.30 -35.52
N LYS A 51 -12.89 -62.47 -35.51
CA LYS A 51 -14.00 -62.78 -34.60
C LYS A 51 -13.53 -62.94 -33.16
N ALA A 52 -12.41 -63.63 -32.96
CA ALA A 52 -11.82 -63.81 -31.64
C ALA A 52 -11.33 -62.48 -31.06
N LEU A 53 -10.67 -61.65 -31.87
CA LEU A 53 -10.23 -60.31 -31.48
C LEU A 53 -11.42 -59.43 -31.10
N ARG A 54 -12.45 -59.37 -31.95
CA ARG A 54 -13.67 -58.61 -31.70
C ARG A 54 -14.35 -59.06 -30.39
N TYR A 55 -14.60 -60.36 -30.23
CA TYR A 55 -15.24 -60.91 -29.04
C TYR A 55 -14.43 -60.63 -27.77
N GLY A 56 -13.10 -60.79 -27.83
CA GLY A 56 -12.20 -60.52 -26.71
C GLY A 56 -12.22 -59.05 -26.29
N LEU A 57 -12.13 -58.13 -27.26
CA LEU A 57 -12.16 -56.69 -26.99
C LEU A 57 -13.55 -56.21 -26.55
N GLU A 58 -14.64 -56.70 -27.12
CA GLU A 58 -16.01 -56.37 -26.66
C GLU A 58 -16.22 -56.81 -25.21
N ARG A 59 -15.72 -58.00 -24.85
CA ARG A 59 -15.78 -58.51 -23.48
C ARG A 59 -14.90 -57.72 -22.51
N PHE A 60 -13.73 -57.29 -22.94
CA PHE A 60 -12.80 -56.53 -22.10
C PHE A 60 -13.26 -55.08 -21.89
N THR A 61 -13.72 -54.43 -22.95
CA THR A 61 -14.08 -53.01 -22.94
C THR A 61 -15.52 -52.73 -22.53
N GLY A 62 -16.39 -53.75 -22.63
CA GLY A 62 -17.85 -53.56 -22.50
C GLY A 62 -18.46 -52.71 -23.61
N GLN A 63 -17.69 -52.40 -24.68
CA GLN A 63 -18.08 -51.53 -25.77
C GLN A 63 -18.18 -52.32 -27.08
N PRO A 64 -18.98 -51.86 -28.06
CA PRO A 64 -19.00 -52.47 -29.39
C PRO A 64 -17.64 -52.27 -30.08
N VAL A 65 -17.15 -53.31 -30.77
CA VAL A 65 -15.86 -53.27 -31.48
C VAL A 65 -16.06 -53.60 -32.96
N ALA A 66 -15.48 -52.78 -33.81
CA ALA A 66 -15.39 -53.02 -35.25
C ALA A 66 -13.91 -53.12 -35.67
N VAL A 67 -13.62 -54.03 -36.58
CA VAL A 67 -12.28 -54.25 -37.15
C VAL A 67 -12.46 -54.48 -38.64
N ASP A 68 -11.74 -53.72 -39.47
CA ASP A 68 -11.89 -53.79 -40.92
C ASP A 68 -11.08 -54.97 -41.48
N GLU A 69 -9.82 -55.11 -41.06
CA GLU A 69 -8.94 -56.17 -41.51
C GLU A 69 -8.00 -56.66 -40.40
N VAL A 70 -7.68 -57.95 -40.45
CA VAL A 70 -6.68 -58.59 -39.60
C VAL A 70 -5.81 -59.50 -40.45
N ALA A 71 -4.50 -59.30 -40.41
CA ALA A 71 -3.53 -60.17 -41.07
C ALA A 71 -2.55 -60.75 -40.06
N LEU A 72 -2.13 -61.99 -40.30
CA LEU A 72 -1.11 -62.68 -39.53
C LEU A 72 0.01 -63.12 -40.46
N ASP A 73 1.23 -62.69 -40.17
CA ASP A 73 2.42 -63.31 -40.71
C ASP A 73 2.90 -64.40 -39.73
N PRO A 74 2.73 -65.69 -40.09
CA PRO A 74 3.09 -66.80 -39.21
C PRO A 74 4.59 -66.96 -39.03
N VAL A 75 5.41 -66.43 -39.94
CA VAL A 75 6.87 -66.57 -39.87
C VAL A 75 7.42 -65.58 -38.86
N SER A 76 7.02 -64.32 -38.97
CA SER A 76 7.45 -63.28 -38.02
C SER A 76 6.65 -63.28 -36.71
N GLY A 77 5.51 -63.97 -36.67
CA GLY A 77 4.57 -63.91 -35.54
C GLY A 77 3.89 -62.55 -35.42
N THR A 78 3.86 -61.76 -36.50
CA THR A 78 3.31 -60.40 -36.51
C THR A 78 1.84 -60.44 -36.90
N PHE A 79 1.01 -59.92 -36.00
CA PHE A 79 -0.42 -59.73 -36.14
C PHE A 79 -0.71 -58.25 -36.39
N THR A 80 -1.20 -57.91 -37.57
CA THR A 80 -1.56 -56.54 -37.94
C THR A 80 -3.07 -56.37 -37.95
N VAL A 81 -3.55 -55.31 -37.32
CA VAL A 81 -4.96 -54.91 -37.25
C VAL A 81 -5.14 -53.58 -37.95
N SER A 82 -6.11 -53.49 -38.84
CA SER A 82 -6.45 -52.24 -39.55
C SER A 82 -7.90 -51.84 -39.26
N GLY A 83 -8.12 -50.54 -39.11
CA GLY A 83 -9.46 -49.97 -38.92
C GLY A 83 -10.16 -50.37 -37.61
N LEU A 84 -9.40 -50.61 -36.54
CA LEU A 84 -9.94 -50.95 -35.23
C LEU A 84 -10.70 -49.75 -34.66
N ARG A 85 -11.96 -49.96 -34.27
CA ARG A 85 -12.84 -48.96 -33.64
C ARG A 85 -13.50 -49.59 -32.42
N VAL A 86 -13.41 -48.92 -31.27
CA VAL A 86 -14.05 -49.32 -30.01
C VAL A 86 -14.99 -48.21 -29.57
N GLY A 87 -16.23 -48.56 -29.25
CA GLY A 87 -17.28 -47.60 -28.87
C GLY A 87 -18.30 -47.35 -29.98
N PRO A 88 -19.30 -46.49 -29.73
CA PRO A 88 -20.38 -46.23 -30.68
C PRO A 88 -19.84 -45.64 -31.99
N ALA A 89 -20.39 -46.06 -33.13
CA ALA A 89 -19.92 -45.66 -34.45
C ALA A 89 -19.95 -44.14 -34.70
N SER A 90 -20.81 -43.41 -34.00
CA SER A 90 -20.92 -41.94 -34.08
C SER A 90 -19.85 -41.19 -33.28
N ALA A 91 -19.21 -41.85 -32.30
CA ALA A 91 -18.21 -41.26 -31.41
C ALA A 91 -17.31 -42.36 -30.83
N PRO A 92 -16.35 -42.89 -31.62
CA PRO A 92 -15.47 -43.95 -31.14
C PRO A 92 -14.61 -43.45 -29.97
N LEU A 93 -14.46 -44.32 -28.96
CA LEU A 93 -13.60 -44.08 -27.80
C LEU A 93 -12.13 -44.39 -28.10
N LEU A 94 -11.90 -45.33 -29.01
CA LEU A 94 -10.59 -45.65 -29.56
C LEU A 94 -10.77 -45.94 -31.06
N GLN A 95 -9.95 -45.33 -31.88
CA GLN A 95 -9.87 -45.57 -33.31
C GLN A 95 -8.40 -45.72 -33.70
N LEU A 96 -8.02 -46.86 -34.26
CA LEU A 96 -6.68 -47.11 -34.77
C LEU A 96 -6.79 -47.49 -36.25
N ALA A 97 -6.16 -46.70 -37.11
CA ALA A 97 -6.09 -47.00 -38.53
C ALA A 97 -5.21 -48.23 -38.76
N THR A 98 -4.11 -48.34 -38.01
CA THR A 98 -3.22 -49.51 -38.04
C THR A 98 -2.66 -49.80 -36.63
N GLY A 99 -2.46 -51.07 -36.34
CA GLY A 99 -1.73 -51.55 -35.17
C GLY A 99 -1.07 -52.88 -35.50
N SER A 100 0.06 -53.19 -34.87
CA SER A 100 0.72 -54.48 -35.00
C SER A 100 1.15 -55.02 -33.65
N LEU A 101 1.09 -56.33 -33.51
CA LEU A 101 1.45 -57.07 -32.32
C LEU A 101 2.36 -58.20 -32.75
N GLN A 102 3.52 -58.33 -32.13
CA GLN A 102 4.51 -59.34 -32.48
C GLN A 102 4.64 -60.35 -31.33
N LEU A 103 4.45 -61.63 -31.66
CA LEU A 103 4.62 -62.74 -30.73
C LEU A 103 6.11 -63.06 -30.54
N ASP A 104 6.47 -63.50 -29.35
CA ASP A 104 7.76 -64.14 -29.10
C ASP A 104 7.60 -65.66 -29.20
N TRP A 105 8.00 -66.22 -30.34
CA TRP A 105 7.84 -67.65 -30.61
C TRP A 105 8.61 -68.53 -29.63
N ASP A 106 9.80 -68.12 -29.20
CA ASP A 106 10.66 -68.93 -28.33
C ASP A 106 10.03 -69.06 -26.94
N ARG A 107 9.54 -67.95 -26.38
CA ARG A 107 8.80 -67.96 -25.11
C ARG A 107 7.45 -68.68 -25.23
N LEU A 108 6.72 -68.49 -26.33
CA LEU A 108 5.43 -69.15 -26.55
C LEU A 108 5.57 -70.68 -26.67
N LEU A 109 6.65 -71.16 -27.30
CA LEU A 109 7.00 -72.59 -27.37
C LEU A 109 7.49 -73.14 -26.02
N ALA A 110 8.07 -72.30 -25.15
CA ALA A 110 8.42 -72.65 -23.78
C ALA A 110 7.20 -72.70 -22.83
N GLY A 111 5.99 -72.40 -23.32
CA GLY A 111 4.76 -72.36 -22.52
C GLY A 111 4.52 -71.02 -21.82
N GLU A 112 5.32 -70.00 -22.12
CA GLU A 112 5.18 -68.65 -21.57
C GLU A 112 4.50 -67.74 -22.62
N PRO A 113 3.33 -67.16 -22.33
CA PRO A 113 2.77 -66.16 -23.22
C PRO A 113 3.70 -64.94 -23.22
N ALA A 114 4.23 -64.55 -24.38
CA ALA A 114 5.06 -63.35 -24.53
C ALA A 114 4.85 -62.63 -25.88
N LEU A 115 4.83 -61.31 -25.81
CA LEU A 115 4.67 -60.31 -26.84
C LEU A 115 5.96 -59.50 -26.89
N SER A 116 6.72 -59.67 -27.95
CA SER A 116 7.97 -58.93 -28.14
C SER A 116 7.71 -57.45 -28.46
N ARG A 117 6.61 -57.13 -29.15
CA ARG A 117 6.29 -55.76 -29.57
C ARG A 117 4.79 -55.51 -29.72
N LEU A 118 4.33 -54.33 -29.29
CA LEU A 118 3.04 -53.75 -29.64
C LEU A 118 3.30 -52.39 -30.27
N ALA A 119 2.95 -52.23 -31.55
CA ALA A 119 3.04 -50.96 -32.25
C ALA A 119 1.64 -50.42 -32.57
N LEU A 120 1.30 -49.28 -32.00
CA LEU A 120 0.08 -48.53 -32.28
C LEU A 120 0.41 -47.50 -33.37
N GLY A 121 -0.21 -47.65 -34.54
CA GLY A 121 -0.07 -46.71 -35.64
C GLY A 121 -1.00 -45.51 -35.48
N THR A 122 -1.27 -44.83 -36.59
CA THR A 122 -2.13 -43.65 -36.65
C THR A 122 -3.50 -43.91 -36.05
N GLY A 123 -4.00 -42.98 -35.23
CA GLY A 123 -5.30 -43.17 -34.58
C GLY A 123 -5.75 -42.03 -33.68
N GLN A 124 -6.88 -42.24 -33.02
CA GLN A 124 -7.51 -41.32 -32.09
C GLN A 124 -7.92 -42.07 -30.81
N VAL A 125 -7.64 -41.49 -29.66
CA VAL A 125 -8.01 -41.99 -28.34
C VAL A 125 -8.81 -40.91 -27.65
N ARG A 126 -10.01 -41.24 -27.18
CA ARG A 126 -10.81 -40.34 -26.36
C ARG A 126 -10.73 -40.78 -24.91
N LEU A 127 -10.26 -39.89 -24.05
CA LEU A 127 -10.31 -40.08 -22.61
C LEU A 127 -11.65 -39.59 -22.09
N GLU A 128 -12.22 -40.34 -21.15
CA GLU A 128 -13.41 -39.93 -20.42
C GLU A 128 -13.12 -39.95 -18.93
N ARG A 129 -13.79 -39.09 -18.16
CA ARG A 129 -13.71 -39.09 -16.70
C ARG A 129 -15.08 -39.41 -16.13
N ARG A 130 -15.18 -40.47 -15.33
CA ARG A 130 -16.43 -40.92 -14.69
C ARG A 130 -16.14 -41.34 -13.25
N ASP A 131 -16.94 -40.83 -12.32
CA ASP A 131 -16.82 -41.15 -10.88
C ASP A 131 -15.39 -40.93 -10.33
N GLY A 132 -14.70 -39.90 -10.83
CA GLY A 132 -13.32 -39.57 -10.43
C GLY A 132 -12.22 -40.37 -11.15
N GLU A 133 -12.55 -41.48 -11.82
CA GLU A 133 -11.59 -42.30 -12.57
C GLU A 133 -11.49 -41.91 -14.05
N TRP A 134 -10.28 -42.05 -14.60
CA TRP A 134 -10.00 -41.91 -16.02
C TRP A 134 -10.27 -43.22 -16.77
N LEU A 135 -11.07 -43.14 -17.82
CA LEU A 135 -11.46 -44.22 -18.72
C LEU A 135 -10.66 -44.12 -20.03
N VAL A 136 -10.04 -45.22 -20.46
CA VAL A 136 -9.34 -45.33 -21.75
C VAL A 136 -10.07 -46.39 -22.57
N GLY A 137 -10.66 -46.01 -23.71
CA GLY A 137 -11.44 -46.94 -24.53
C GLY A 137 -12.68 -47.49 -23.83
N GLY A 138 -13.22 -46.77 -22.83
CA GLY A 138 -14.42 -47.14 -22.08
C GLY A 138 -14.16 -47.92 -20.78
N GLU A 139 -12.91 -48.28 -20.46
CA GLU A 139 -12.55 -49.00 -19.23
C GLU A 139 -11.67 -48.17 -18.30
N PRO A 140 -11.88 -48.24 -16.97
CA PRO A 140 -11.10 -47.47 -16.01
C PRO A 140 -9.66 -47.99 -15.95
N LEU A 141 -8.70 -47.07 -15.84
CA LEU A 141 -7.27 -47.39 -15.70
C LEU A 141 -6.98 -48.37 -14.54
N SER A 142 -7.83 -48.39 -13.50
CA SER A 142 -7.73 -49.32 -12.37
C SER A 142 -7.86 -50.79 -12.79
N ARG A 143 -8.71 -51.11 -13.77
CA ARG A 143 -8.91 -52.48 -14.31
C ARG A 143 -7.79 -52.95 -15.23
N TRP A 144 -7.00 -52.02 -15.78
CA TRP A 144 -5.87 -52.39 -16.60
C TRP A 144 -4.84 -53.20 -15.78
N ARG A 145 -4.82 -53.15 -14.44
CA ARG A 145 -4.01 -54.06 -13.58
C ARG A 145 -4.25 -55.56 -13.80
N ALA A 146 -5.44 -55.95 -14.24
CA ALA A 146 -5.81 -57.35 -14.41
C ALA A 146 -5.40 -57.92 -15.77
N LEU A 147 -4.89 -57.09 -16.69
CA LEU A 147 -4.31 -57.55 -17.93
C LEU A 147 -2.97 -58.25 -17.64
N PRO A 148 -2.67 -59.38 -18.30
CA PRO A 148 -1.38 -60.03 -18.20
C PRO A 148 -0.34 -59.19 -18.98
N TRP A 149 0.05 -58.04 -18.42
CA TRP A 149 1.21 -57.25 -18.87
C TRP A 149 2.58 -57.93 -18.79
N PRO A 150 2.84 -59.03 -18.02
CA PRO A 150 4.15 -59.71 -18.01
C PRO A 150 4.63 -60.20 -19.38
N VAL A 151 3.78 -60.05 -20.38
CA VAL A 151 3.90 -60.54 -21.72
C VAL A 151 4.52 -59.47 -22.63
N LEU A 152 4.37 -58.16 -22.38
CA LEU A 152 4.78 -57.13 -23.34
C LEU A 152 6.20 -56.62 -23.08
N THR A 153 7.09 -56.67 -24.09
CA THR A 153 8.46 -56.15 -23.94
C THR A 153 8.60 -54.70 -24.39
N ASN A 154 8.07 -54.36 -25.57
CA ASN A 154 8.18 -53.03 -26.18
C ASN A 154 6.82 -52.52 -26.64
N LEU A 155 6.46 -51.31 -26.27
CA LEU A 155 5.31 -50.57 -26.79
C LEU A 155 5.81 -49.38 -27.60
N THR A 156 5.34 -49.23 -28.83
CA THR A 156 5.58 -48.04 -29.66
C THR A 156 4.25 -47.46 -30.11
N ALA A 157 4.12 -46.15 -30.12
CA ALA A 157 2.91 -45.45 -30.53
C ALA A 157 3.29 -44.27 -31.42
N THR A 158 2.62 -44.09 -32.56
CA THR A 158 2.98 -43.05 -33.55
C THR A 158 1.73 -42.39 -34.12
N ALA A 159 1.74 -41.06 -34.19
CA ALA A 159 0.66 -40.24 -34.75
C ALA A 159 -0.72 -40.56 -34.14
N ILE A 160 -0.81 -40.51 -32.81
CA ILE A 160 -2.06 -40.73 -32.06
C ILE A 160 -2.62 -39.41 -31.55
N ASP A 161 -3.84 -39.08 -31.93
CA ASP A 161 -4.58 -37.94 -31.41
C ASP A 161 -5.28 -38.32 -30.10
N ILE A 162 -4.97 -37.62 -29.01
CA ILE A 162 -5.56 -37.86 -27.69
C ILE A 162 -6.52 -36.71 -27.37
N HIS A 163 -7.82 -37.03 -27.27
CA HIS A 163 -8.86 -36.10 -26.90
C HIS A 163 -9.09 -36.11 -25.39
N LEU A 164 -8.86 -34.96 -24.74
CA LEU A 164 -9.00 -34.78 -23.29
C LEU A 164 -10.36 -34.16 -22.94
N PRO A 165 -11.11 -34.69 -21.95
CA PRO A 165 -12.35 -34.10 -21.46
C PRO A 165 -12.05 -32.90 -20.56
N GLY A 166 -12.74 -31.78 -20.78
CA GLY A 166 -12.68 -30.60 -19.91
C GLY A 166 -11.56 -29.59 -20.21
N ALA A 167 -10.72 -29.81 -21.23
CA ALA A 167 -9.91 -28.74 -21.79
C ALA A 167 -10.85 -27.82 -22.59
N GLY A 168 -11.16 -26.62 -22.09
CA GLY A 168 -12.22 -25.74 -22.59
C GLY A 168 -12.07 -25.21 -24.02
N SER A 169 -11.09 -25.71 -24.78
CA SER A 169 -10.76 -25.27 -26.13
C SER A 169 -10.77 -26.38 -27.19
N GLY A 170 -11.26 -27.59 -26.89
CA GLY A 170 -11.34 -28.68 -27.87
C GLY A 170 -9.96 -29.12 -28.39
N GLN A 171 -8.90 -28.84 -27.63
CA GLN A 171 -7.53 -29.12 -28.03
C GLN A 171 -7.25 -30.62 -28.03
N VAL A 172 -6.52 -31.05 -29.05
CA VAL A 172 -6.10 -32.43 -29.26
C VAL A 172 -4.61 -32.53 -28.96
N LEU A 173 -4.25 -33.43 -28.05
CA LEU A 173 -2.86 -33.75 -27.76
C LEU A 173 -2.37 -34.77 -28.79
N HIS A 174 -1.51 -34.35 -29.70
CA HIS A 174 -1.00 -35.20 -30.77
C HIS A 174 0.31 -35.88 -30.34
N LEU A 175 0.29 -37.20 -30.17
CA LEU A 175 1.49 -38.01 -29.95
C LEU A 175 2.17 -38.26 -31.30
N GLU A 176 3.29 -37.58 -31.54
CA GLU A 176 4.09 -37.76 -32.76
C GLU A 176 4.75 -39.15 -32.73
N ASN A 177 5.45 -39.45 -31.64
CA ASN A 177 6.01 -40.76 -31.37
C ASN A 177 6.16 -40.98 -29.85
N GLY A 178 5.98 -42.22 -29.43
CA GLY A 178 6.21 -42.68 -28.08
C GLY A 178 6.76 -44.09 -28.09
N TYR A 179 7.67 -44.38 -27.19
CA TYR A 179 8.13 -45.74 -26.94
C TYR A 179 8.27 -46.03 -25.45
N LEU A 180 8.04 -47.28 -25.08
CA LEU A 180 8.22 -47.83 -23.75
C LEU A 180 8.88 -49.20 -23.89
N GLU A 181 10.12 -49.30 -23.43
CA GLU A 181 10.99 -50.48 -23.56
C GLU A 181 11.16 -51.18 -22.21
N HIS A 182 11.41 -52.50 -22.26
CA HIS A 182 11.69 -53.33 -21.09
C HIS A 182 10.55 -53.40 -20.06
N LEU A 183 9.31 -53.54 -20.54
CA LEU A 183 8.10 -53.74 -19.72
C LEU A 183 8.02 -55.10 -18.98
N ASP A 184 9.11 -55.85 -18.90
CA ASP A 184 9.16 -57.15 -18.23
C ASP A 184 9.22 -56.95 -16.70
N PRO A 185 8.15 -57.28 -15.93
CA PRO A 185 8.14 -57.12 -14.48
C PRO A 185 9.14 -58.05 -13.76
N ALA A 186 9.66 -59.08 -14.44
CA ALA A 186 10.72 -59.94 -13.93
C ALA A 186 12.13 -59.37 -14.19
N ALA A 187 12.28 -58.43 -15.13
CA ALA A 187 13.53 -57.70 -15.29
C ALA A 187 13.67 -56.73 -14.12
N PHE A 188 14.75 -56.85 -13.34
CA PHE A 188 15.08 -55.93 -12.22
C PHE A 188 15.37 -54.47 -12.66
N ALA A 189 15.01 -54.08 -13.89
CA ALA A 189 15.26 -52.79 -14.48
C ALA A 189 13.93 -52.07 -14.74
N LEU A 190 13.87 -50.78 -14.39
CA LEU A 190 12.71 -49.93 -14.68
C LEU A 190 12.59 -49.71 -16.20
N PRO A 191 11.37 -49.87 -16.78
CA PRO A 191 11.10 -49.59 -18.18
C PRO A 191 11.57 -48.21 -18.61
N ARG A 192 12.17 -48.11 -19.80
CA ARG A 192 12.58 -46.82 -20.39
C ARG A 192 11.45 -46.26 -21.24
N TYR A 193 11.18 -44.97 -21.13
CA TYR A 193 10.18 -44.32 -21.97
C TYR A 193 10.76 -43.12 -22.71
N SER A 194 10.17 -42.80 -23.85
CA SER A 194 10.29 -41.50 -24.51
C SER A 194 8.98 -41.14 -25.16
N LEU A 195 8.59 -39.88 -25.05
CA LEU A 195 7.34 -39.34 -25.55
C LEU A 195 7.65 -38.01 -26.23
N ASN A 196 7.22 -37.84 -27.48
CA ASN A 196 7.12 -36.53 -28.11
C ASN A 196 5.66 -36.25 -28.44
N LEU A 197 5.15 -35.23 -27.77
CA LEU A 197 3.77 -34.78 -27.81
C LEU A 197 3.73 -33.37 -28.40
N ARG A 198 2.66 -33.04 -29.11
CA ARG A 198 2.37 -31.71 -29.64
C ARG A 198 0.98 -31.27 -29.17
N LEU A 199 0.88 -30.07 -28.61
CA LEU A 199 -0.38 -29.45 -28.21
C LEU A 199 -0.47 -28.06 -28.84
N GLY A 200 -1.29 -27.93 -29.88
CA GLY A 200 -1.29 -26.76 -30.76
C GLY A 200 0.08 -26.56 -31.43
N GLU A 201 0.69 -25.40 -31.22
CA GLU A 201 2.06 -25.08 -31.67
C GLU A 201 3.15 -25.54 -30.69
N GLY A 202 2.77 -25.91 -29.46
CA GLY A 202 3.70 -26.33 -28.41
C GLY A 202 4.17 -27.77 -28.58
N ARG A 203 5.43 -28.04 -28.20
CA ARG A 203 6.01 -29.39 -28.17
C ARG A 203 6.42 -29.77 -26.77
N LEU A 204 6.13 -31.01 -26.36
CA LEU A 204 6.57 -31.61 -25.11
C LEU A 204 7.35 -32.88 -25.44
N GLN A 205 8.58 -32.94 -24.99
CA GLN A 205 9.46 -34.10 -25.07
C GLN A 205 9.74 -34.58 -23.66
N SER A 206 9.63 -35.87 -23.41
CA SER A 206 10.04 -36.45 -22.14
C SER A 206 10.68 -37.80 -22.35
N GLU A 207 11.79 -38.06 -21.66
CA GLU A 207 12.51 -39.32 -21.72
C GLU A 207 13.00 -39.72 -20.34
N GLY A 208 12.94 -41.01 -20.01
CA GLY A 208 13.33 -41.45 -18.68
C GLY A 208 12.99 -42.89 -18.38
N ARG A 209 12.68 -43.14 -17.11
CA ARG A 209 12.25 -44.43 -16.59
C ARG A 209 10.87 -44.31 -15.98
N ALA A 210 9.99 -45.27 -16.26
CA ALA A 210 8.65 -45.31 -15.72
C ALA A 210 8.37 -46.68 -15.12
N ASP A 211 7.61 -46.69 -14.03
CA ASP A 211 7.07 -47.88 -13.40
C ASP A 211 5.55 -47.86 -13.44
N PRO A 212 4.93 -47.94 -14.63
CA PRO A 212 3.48 -47.72 -14.77
C PRO A 212 2.64 -48.81 -14.08
N LEU A 213 3.24 -49.97 -13.78
CA LEU A 213 2.56 -51.15 -13.25
C LEU A 213 2.67 -51.31 -11.73
N ASN A 214 3.49 -50.50 -11.04
CA ASN A 214 3.64 -50.59 -9.59
C ASN A 214 2.36 -50.19 -8.83
N ARG A 215 2.31 -50.54 -7.55
CA ARG A 215 1.30 -50.05 -6.60
C ARG A 215 1.27 -48.53 -6.55
N ARG A 216 2.45 -47.91 -6.62
CA ARG A 216 2.66 -46.47 -6.76
C ARG A 216 3.31 -46.19 -8.11
N PRO A 217 2.52 -46.09 -9.20
CA PRO A 217 3.12 -45.82 -10.49
C PRO A 217 3.83 -44.48 -10.43
N GLY A 218 4.98 -44.44 -11.09
CA GLY A 218 5.77 -43.23 -11.14
C GLY A 218 6.60 -43.18 -12.41
N LEU A 219 7.06 -41.99 -12.72
CA LEU A 219 7.98 -41.72 -13.81
C LEU A 219 9.07 -40.79 -13.30
N LYS A 220 10.27 -40.98 -13.82
CA LYS A 220 11.43 -40.15 -13.54
C LYS A 220 12.23 -39.95 -14.82
N GLY A 221 12.38 -38.72 -15.28
CA GLY A 221 13.01 -38.45 -16.56
C GLY A 221 13.28 -36.97 -16.83
N GLY A 222 13.93 -36.69 -17.94
CA GLY A 222 14.00 -35.35 -18.50
C GLY A 222 12.63 -34.94 -19.07
N ILE A 223 12.31 -33.66 -18.95
CA ILE A 223 11.17 -33.04 -19.61
C ILE A 223 11.62 -31.75 -20.28
N ARG A 224 11.19 -31.57 -21.53
CA ARG A 224 11.41 -30.36 -22.31
C ARG A 224 10.12 -29.93 -22.95
N VAL A 225 9.64 -28.75 -22.59
CA VAL A 225 8.49 -28.10 -23.23
C VAL A 225 9.02 -26.91 -24.02
N VAL A 226 8.58 -26.76 -25.27
CA VAL A 226 8.97 -25.66 -26.14
C VAL A 226 7.73 -25.00 -26.70
N GLY A 227 7.54 -23.72 -26.37
CA GLY A 227 6.55 -22.86 -26.99
C GLY A 227 5.10 -23.27 -26.71
N LEU A 228 4.79 -23.85 -25.55
CA LEU A 228 3.44 -24.28 -25.20
C LEU A 228 2.55 -23.05 -24.94
N PRO A 229 1.51 -22.78 -25.74
CA PRO A 229 0.67 -21.61 -25.54
C PRO A 229 0.00 -21.65 -24.16
N LEU A 230 -0.05 -20.53 -23.42
CA LEU A 230 -0.71 -20.51 -22.10
C LEU A 230 -2.21 -20.82 -22.19
N ALA A 231 -2.87 -20.37 -23.26
CA ALA A 231 -4.25 -20.72 -23.59
C ALA A 231 -4.46 -22.23 -23.86
N ALA A 232 -3.38 -23.01 -24.03
CA ALA A 232 -3.43 -24.47 -24.17
C ALA A 232 -3.31 -25.22 -22.84
N VAL A 233 -2.97 -24.54 -21.74
CA VAL A 233 -2.82 -25.17 -20.44
C VAL A 233 -4.20 -25.28 -19.77
N PRO A 234 -4.71 -26.50 -19.53
CA PRO A 234 -6.02 -26.68 -18.91
C PRO A 234 -6.10 -26.02 -17.53
N GLY A 235 -7.21 -25.35 -17.24
CA GLY A 235 -7.47 -24.69 -15.94
C GLY A 235 -7.02 -23.23 -15.85
N LEU A 236 -6.09 -22.76 -16.69
CA LEU A 236 -5.72 -21.34 -16.74
C LEU A 236 -6.85 -20.45 -17.30
N GLU A 237 -7.78 -21.03 -18.08
CA GLU A 237 -8.98 -20.34 -18.56
C GLU A 237 -9.86 -19.84 -17.38
N ALA A 238 -9.91 -20.60 -16.28
CA ALA A 238 -10.68 -20.22 -15.08
C ALA A 238 -10.00 -19.11 -14.27
N ALA A 239 -8.67 -19.02 -14.32
CA ALA A 239 -7.91 -17.95 -13.67
C ALA A 239 -8.19 -16.57 -14.29
N GLY A 240 -8.70 -16.53 -15.53
CA GLY A 240 -9.10 -15.31 -16.22
C GLY A 240 -10.40 -14.67 -15.74
N ALA A 241 -11.12 -15.23 -14.75
CA ALA A 241 -12.28 -14.64 -14.06
C ALA A 241 -13.14 -13.64 -14.90
N GLY A 242 -13.65 -14.10 -16.06
CA GLY A 242 -14.51 -13.31 -16.96
C GLY A 242 -13.81 -12.54 -18.09
N GLY A 243 -12.48 -12.67 -18.23
CA GLY A 243 -11.66 -12.05 -19.29
C GLY A 243 -11.19 -13.02 -20.38
N SER A 244 -10.27 -12.54 -21.24
CA SER A 244 -9.67 -13.34 -22.32
C SER A 244 -8.71 -14.39 -21.73
N PRO A 245 -8.58 -15.59 -22.33
CA PRO A 245 -7.60 -16.58 -21.89
C PRO A 245 -6.18 -15.99 -21.95
N PRO A 246 -5.29 -16.37 -21.01
CA PRO A 246 -3.94 -15.82 -20.97
C PRO A 246 -3.18 -16.15 -22.25
N ARG A 247 -2.45 -15.16 -22.77
CA ARG A 247 -1.58 -15.28 -23.95
C ARG A 247 -0.13 -15.43 -23.51
N GLY A 248 0.72 -15.92 -24.40
CA GLY A 248 2.14 -16.17 -24.15
C GLY A 248 2.51 -17.63 -24.38
N ALA A 249 3.79 -17.92 -24.22
CA ALA A 249 4.36 -19.24 -24.45
C ALA A 249 5.17 -19.71 -23.23
N LEU A 250 4.95 -20.95 -22.84
CA LEU A 250 5.68 -21.65 -21.80
C LEU A 250 6.78 -22.51 -22.43
N ALA A 251 8.01 -22.36 -21.94
CA ALA A 251 9.07 -23.32 -22.14
C ALA A 251 9.49 -23.92 -20.80
N LEU A 252 9.89 -25.18 -20.81
CA LEU A 252 10.35 -25.90 -19.63
C LEU A 252 11.55 -26.75 -20.05
N ASP A 253 12.58 -26.80 -19.22
CA ASP A 253 13.69 -27.72 -19.39
C ASP A 253 14.16 -28.19 -18.02
N GLY A 254 14.12 -29.50 -17.77
CA GLY A 254 14.45 -30.02 -16.45
C GLY A 254 14.24 -31.51 -16.29
N SER A 255 14.25 -31.95 -15.04
CA SER A 255 13.90 -33.29 -14.62
C SER A 255 12.57 -33.32 -13.92
N LEU A 256 11.74 -34.29 -14.27
CA LEU A 256 10.42 -34.54 -13.72
C LEU A 256 10.43 -35.89 -13.00
N GLU A 257 9.97 -35.89 -11.76
CA GLU A 257 9.63 -37.08 -11.00
C GLU A 257 8.16 -36.98 -10.59
N ALA A 258 7.30 -37.84 -11.16
CA ALA A 258 5.90 -37.92 -10.77
C ALA A 258 5.62 -39.28 -10.13
N ARG A 259 4.83 -39.27 -9.06
CA ARG A 259 4.40 -40.45 -8.31
C ARG A 259 2.92 -40.32 -8.03
N PHE A 260 2.20 -41.43 -8.12
CA PHE A 260 0.78 -41.47 -7.80
C PHE A 260 0.52 -42.53 -6.74
N ASP A 261 0.00 -42.12 -5.58
CA ASP A 261 -0.50 -43.04 -4.57
C ASP A 261 -1.97 -43.37 -4.86
N ARG A 262 -2.17 -44.54 -5.48
CA ARG A 262 -3.49 -45.03 -5.88
C ARG A 262 -4.45 -45.26 -4.70
N ASN A 263 -3.95 -45.48 -3.48
CA ASN A 263 -4.81 -45.74 -2.33
C ASN A 263 -5.36 -44.44 -1.73
N ALA A 264 -4.53 -43.38 -1.74
CA ALA A 264 -4.90 -42.07 -1.24
C ALA A 264 -5.49 -41.16 -2.33
N GLY A 265 -5.39 -41.54 -3.60
CA GLY A 265 -5.74 -40.68 -4.73
C GLY A 265 -4.78 -39.50 -4.91
N GLU A 266 -3.61 -39.55 -4.26
CA GLU A 266 -2.67 -38.44 -4.19
C GLU A 266 -1.65 -38.49 -5.32
N TRP A 267 -1.42 -37.35 -5.98
CA TRP A 267 -0.30 -37.15 -6.90
C TRP A 267 0.79 -36.34 -6.21
N GLU A 268 2.04 -36.77 -6.38
CA GLU A 268 3.23 -36.00 -6.03
C GLU A 268 4.04 -35.79 -7.31
N LEU A 269 4.31 -34.54 -7.66
CA LEU A 269 5.08 -34.13 -8.81
C LEU A 269 6.25 -33.26 -8.32
N SER A 270 7.48 -33.67 -8.62
CA SER A 270 8.69 -32.91 -8.35
C SER A 270 9.34 -32.57 -9.69
N LEU A 271 9.50 -31.28 -9.95
CA LEU A 271 10.16 -30.72 -11.12
C LEU A 271 11.43 -30.01 -10.63
N ASP A 272 12.55 -30.26 -11.27
CA ASP A 272 13.82 -29.57 -11.02
C ASP A 272 14.40 -29.10 -12.35
N GLY A 273 14.49 -27.79 -12.55
CA GLY A 273 14.94 -27.21 -13.82
C GLY A 273 14.56 -25.75 -14.00
N ALA A 274 14.45 -25.34 -15.26
CA ALA A 274 14.11 -23.98 -15.67
C ALA A 274 12.75 -23.92 -16.35
N LEU A 275 11.94 -22.93 -15.99
CA LEU A 275 10.67 -22.59 -16.63
C LEU A 275 10.81 -21.19 -17.20
N ASP A 276 10.59 -21.04 -18.50
CA ASP A 276 10.60 -19.77 -19.20
C ASP A 276 9.17 -19.42 -19.64
N LEU A 277 8.82 -18.16 -19.48
CA LEU A 277 7.52 -17.60 -19.77
C LEU A 277 7.73 -16.40 -20.67
N ASP A 278 7.39 -16.53 -21.95
CA ASP A 278 7.59 -15.50 -22.95
C ASP A 278 6.25 -14.83 -23.30
N GLY A 279 6.23 -13.49 -23.27
CA GLY A 279 5.08 -12.66 -23.65
C GLY A 279 3.78 -13.03 -22.94
N ALA A 280 3.85 -13.33 -21.64
CA ALA A 280 2.65 -13.61 -20.85
C ALA A 280 1.78 -12.35 -20.71
N GLU A 281 0.55 -12.45 -21.18
CA GLU A 281 -0.47 -11.43 -21.01
C GLU A 281 -1.72 -12.06 -20.40
N ALA A 282 -2.23 -11.47 -19.33
CA ALA A 282 -3.48 -11.86 -18.71
C ALA A 282 -4.33 -10.61 -18.47
N GLU A 283 -5.61 -10.67 -18.84
CA GLU A 283 -6.55 -9.58 -18.67
C GLU A 283 -7.82 -10.11 -18.02
N THR A 284 -8.21 -9.48 -16.92
CA THR A 284 -9.47 -9.71 -16.21
C THR A 284 -10.29 -8.42 -16.20
N ALA A 285 -11.53 -8.49 -15.73
CA ALA A 285 -12.36 -7.29 -15.56
C ALA A 285 -11.74 -6.25 -14.60
N ALA A 286 -10.85 -6.68 -13.69
CA ALA A 286 -10.28 -5.82 -12.65
C ALA A 286 -8.82 -5.41 -12.91
N TRP A 287 -8.04 -6.23 -13.63
CA TRP A 287 -6.61 -5.98 -13.82
C TRP A 287 -6.11 -6.53 -15.15
N SER A 288 -5.06 -5.89 -15.68
CA SER A 288 -4.23 -6.44 -16.76
C SER A 288 -2.80 -6.63 -16.29
N ALA A 289 -2.19 -7.74 -16.71
CA ALA A 289 -0.81 -8.09 -16.45
C ALA A 289 -0.12 -8.43 -17.77
N ALA A 290 1.06 -7.87 -18.00
CA ALA A 290 1.92 -8.21 -19.13
C ALA A 290 3.36 -8.36 -18.66
N GLY A 291 4.07 -9.39 -19.14
CA GLY A 291 5.48 -9.58 -18.83
C GLY A 291 6.02 -10.91 -19.35
N GLY A 292 7.25 -11.21 -18.96
CA GLY A 292 7.88 -12.50 -19.18
C GLY A 292 8.73 -12.86 -17.98
N GLY A 293 9.20 -14.09 -17.90
CA GLY A 293 10.06 -14.46 -16.79
C GLY A 293 10.63 -15.85 -16.88
N ARG A 294 11.77 -16.01 -16.23
CA ARG A 294 12.49 -17.26 -16.12
C ARG A 294 12.61 -17.65 -14.66
N TRP A 295 12.08 -18.81 -14.31
CA TRP A 295 12.31 -19.47 -13.04
C TRP A 295 13.37 -20.55 -13.21
N GLU A 296 14.28 -20.68 -12.24
CA GLU A 296 15.23 -21.79 -12.14
C GLU A 296 15.19 -22.35 -10.71
N GLY A 297 14.86 -23.63 -10.54
CA GLY A 297 14.84 -24.28 -9.24
C GLY A 297 14.04 -25.57 -9.17
N THR A 298 13.53 -25.88 -7.98
CA THR A 298 12.73 -27.08 -7.67
C THR A 298 11.28 -26.73 -7.32
N LEU A 299 10.32 -27.34 -7.99
CA LEU A 299 8.88 -27.26 -7.70
C LEU A 299 8.40 -28.63 -7.23
N ARG A 300 7.75 -28.69 -6.07
CA ARG A 300 7.05 -29.87 -5.58
C ARG A 300 5.57 -29.56 -5.50
N LEU A 301 4.75 -30.30 -6.24
CA LEU A 301 3.30 -30.22 -6.22
C LEU A 301 2.74 -31.52 -5.65
N ARG A 302 1.88 -31.41 -4.64
CA ARG A 302 1.07 -32.51 -4.13
C ARG A 302 -0.39 -32.17 -4.37
N LEU A 303 -1.12 -33.05 -5.05
CA LEU A 303 -2.56 -32.95 -5.25
C LEU A 303 -3.20 -34.10 -4.47
N ASP A 304 -4.21 -33.82 -3.66
CA ASP A 304 -5.00 -34.88 -3.04
C ASP A 304 -6.18 -35.32 -3.92
N GLY A 305 -6.85 -36.40 -3.51
CA GLY A 305 -8.01 -36.94 -4.24
C GLY A 305 -9.26 -36.07 -4.17
N GLU A 306 -9.31 -35.08 -3.28
CA GLU A 306 -10.45 -34.19 -3.03
C GLU A 306 -10.29 -32.82 -3.74
N GLY A 307 -9.13 -32.58 -4.37
CA GLY A 307 -8.83 -31.39 -5.15
C GLY A 307 -8.05 -30.31 -4.41
N ALA A 308 -7.70 -30.53 -3.14
CA ALA A 308 -6.76 -29.68 -2.44
C ALA A 308 -5.33 -29.93 -2.97
N TRP A 309 -4.53 -28.88 -2.98
CA TRP A 309 -3.17 -28.96 -3.47
C TRP A 309 -2.20 -28.15 -2.64
N TRP A 310 -0.98 -28.64 -2.59
CA TRP A 310 0.15 -28.01 -1.95
C TRP A 310 1.27 -27.90 -2.98
N ALA A 311 1.83 -26.70 -3.15
CA ALA A 311 2.95 -26.46 -4.04
C ALA A 311 4.07 -25.76 -3.27
N LEU A 312 5.28 -26.29 -3.39
CA LEU A 312 6.50 -25.70 -2.86
C LEU A 312 7.48 -25.43 -3.99
N ALA A 313 7.69 -24.17 -4.32
CA ALA A 313 8.71 -23.76 -5.27
C ALA A 313 9.91 -23.17 -4.52
N ARG A 314 11.11 -23.67 -4.79
CA ARG A 314 12.38 -23.10 -4.32
C ARG A 314 13.22 -22.76 -5.53
N GLY A 315 13.80 -21.57 -5.58
CA GLY A 315 14.64 -21.21 -6.73
C GLY A 315 14.85 -19.72 -6.88
N GLN A 316 15.28 -19.34 -8.08
CA GLN A 316 15.44 -17.97 -8.51
C GLN A 316 14.43 -17.65 -9.63
N VAL A 317 13.67 -16.58 -9.49
CA VAL A 317 12.80 -16.04 -10.55
C VAL A 317 13.41 -14.74 -11.03
N ARG A 318 13.59 -14.62 -12.35
CA ARG A 318 13.90 -13.38 -13.04
C ARG A 318 12.72 -13.01 -13.93
N LEU A 319 11.92 -12.03 -13.54
CA LEU A 319 10.91 -11.48 -14.44
C LEU A 319 11.54 -10.39 -15.31
N ALA A 320 11.25 -10.45 -16.60
CA ALA A 320 11.34 -9.31 -17.52
C ALA A 320 10.30 -8.24 -17.10
N PRO A 321 10.27 -7.04 -17.72
CA PRO A 321 9.46 -5.94 -17.23
C PRO A 321 8.02 -6.36 -16.97
N LEU A 322 7.61 -6.29 -15.70
CA LEU A 322 6.27 -6.67 -15.27
C LEU A 322 5.43 -5.40 -15.27
N ARG A 323 4.34 -5.41 -16.03
CA ARG A 323 3.34 -4.36 -16.05
C ARG A 323 2.06 -4.90 -15.48
N LEU A 324 1.68 -4.42 -14.30
CA LEU A 324 0.37 -4.64 -13.71
C LEU A 324 -0.42 -3.34 -13.78
N ARG A 325 -1.67 -3.38 -14.20
CA ARG A 325 -2.56 -2.23 -14.19
C ARG A 325 -3.92 -2.62 -13.64
N ASP A 326 -4.40 -1.90 -12.66
CA ASP A 326 -5.76 -2.02 -12.15
C ASP A 326 -6.70 -1.17 -13.02
N ALA A 327 -7.76 -1.79 -13.54
CA ALA A 327 -8.70 -1.18 -14.48
C ALA A 327 -9.67 -0.19 -13.80
N GLY A 328 -9.94 -0.35 -12.50
CA GLY A 328 -10.88 0.49 -11.76
C GLY A 328 -10.24 1.76 -11.19
N THR A 329 -9.00 1.66 -10.74
CA THR A 329 -8.25 2.75 -10.08
C THR A 329 -7.24 3.42 -11.00
N GLY A 330 -6.88 2.81 -12.12
CA GLY A 330 -5.83 3.30 -13.02
C GLY A 330 -4.42 3.14 -12.47
N VAL A 331 -4.26 2.60 -11.25
CA VAL A 331 -2.96 2.36 -10.62
C VAL A 331 -2.19 1.31 -11.42
N GLY A 332 -0.97 1.65 -11.81
CA GLY A 332 -0.06 0.79 -12.56
C GLY A 332 1.24 0.56 -11.77
N LEU A 333 1.66 -0.70 -11.69
CA LEU A 333 3.00 -1.09 -11.28
C LEU A 333 3.79 -1.50 -12.53
N GLU A 334 4.85 -0.77 -12.84
CA GLU A 334 5.86 -1.17 -13.81
C GLU A 334 7.15 -1.49 -13.06
N ALA A 335 7.57 -2.75 -13.05
CA ALA A 335 8.85 -3.16 -12.48
C ALA A 335 9.82 -3.45 -13.63
N GLY A 336 11.03 -2.87 -13.60
CA GLY A 336 12.05 -3.10 -14.63
C GLY A 336 12.49 -4.56 -14.71
N SER A 337 12.89 -5.13 -13.58
CA SER A 337 13.14 -6.57 -13.42
C SER A 337 12.85 -7.02 -11.99
N LEU A 338 12.21 -8.17 -11.85
CA LEU A 338 12.01 -8.82 -10.55
C LEU A 338 13.06 -9.92 -10.41
N ALA A 339 13.88 -9.86 -9.36
CA ALA A 339 14.79 -10.93 -8.99
C ALA A 339 14.36 -11.49 -7.63
N TRP A 340 13.70 -12.64 -7.65
CA TRP A 340 13.33 -13.34 -6.43
C TRP A 340 14.26 -14.53 -6.23
N GLU A 341 14.68 -14.74 -4.99
CA GLU A 341 15.41 -15.92 -4.55
C GLU A 341 14.80 -16.36 -3.21
N GLY A 342 14.23 -17.56 -3.15
CA GLY A 342 13.61 -18.03 -1.92
C GLY A 342 12.79 -19.31 -2.04
N GLU A 343 11.86 -19.45 -1.10
CA GLU A 343 10.86 -20.52 -1.02
C GLU A 343 9.46 -19.90 -1.10
N LEU A 344 8.65 -20.39 -2.05
CA LEU A 344 7.23 -20.08 -2.20
C LEU A 344 6.45 -21.32 -1.78
N ASP A 345 5.74 -21.20 -0.66
CA ASP A 345 4.80 -22.22 -0.20
C ASP A 345 3.39 -21.74 -0.54
N ALA A 346 2.67 -22.55 -1.33
CA ALA A 346 1.31 -22.29 -1.76
C ALA A 346 0.43 -23.48 -1.38
N VAL A 347 -0.60 -23.22 -0.58
CA VAL A 347 -1.56 -24.24 -0.12
C VAL A 347 -2.94 -23.80 -0.54
N SER A 348 -3.70 -24.68 -1.19
CA SER A 348 -5.12 -24.44 -1.48
C SER A 348 -5.99 -25.38 -0.68
N ALA A 349 -6.84 -24.80 0.18
CA ALA A 349 -7.93 -25.49 0.86
C ALA A 349 -9.24 -24.76 0.55
N GLU A 350 -10.16 -25.43 -0.15
CA GLU A 350 -11.57 -25.05 -0.41
C GLU A 350 -11.85 -23.69 -1.11
N ALA A 351 -10.91 -22.75 -1.19
CA ALA A 351 -10.86 -21.52 -1.99
C ALA A 351 -9.65 -20.64 -1.62
N ASP A 352 -9.08 -20.81 -0.42
CA ASP A 352 -8.03 -19.95 0.09
C ASP A 352 -6.66 -20.45 -0.36
N TRP A 353 -5.88 -19.57 -0.98
CA TRP A 353 -4.48 -19.80 -1.31
C TRP A 353 -3.61 -18.82 -0.57
N SER A 354 -2.64 -19.28 0.22
CA SER A 354 -1.62 -18.39 0.80
C SER A 354 -0.28 -18.64 0.13
N VAL A 355 0.34 -17.61 -0.45
CA VAL A 355 1.70 -17.68 -0.98
C VAL A 355 2.61 -16.93 -0.02
N ARG A 356 3.54 -17.60 0.67
CA ARG A 356 4.57 -16.94 1.49
C ARG A 356 5.88 -16.92 0.75
N GLY A 357 6.52 -15.75 0.67
CA GLY A 357 7.86 -15.60 0.12
C GLY A 357 8.46 -14.23 0.43
N ASP A 358 9.78 -14.16 0.46
CA ASP A 358 10.56 -12.93 0.59
C ASP A 358 11.23 -12.64 -0.76
N GLY A 359 11.28 -11.38 -1.20
CA GLY A 359 11.83 -11.03 -2.50
C GLY A 359 12.31 -9.58 -2.62
N ARG A 360 13.01 -9.30 -3.72
CA ARG A 360 13.51 -7.96 -4.07
C ARG A 360 13.13 -7.59 -5.51
N LEU A 361 12.41 -6.50 -5.67
CA LEU A 361 12.23 -5.83 -6.95
C LEU A 361 13.39 -4.87 -7.19
N GLU A 362 13.93 -4.84 -8.40
CA GLU A 362 14.89 -3.82 -8.82
C GLU A 362 14.16 -2.76 -9.66
N HIS A 363 14.41 -1.49 -9.35
CA HIS A 363 13.82 -0.35 -10.04
C HIS A 363 12.27 -0.38 -10.20
N PRO A 364 11.50 -0.61 -9.12
CA PRO A 364 10.05 -0.54 -9.21
C PRO A 364 9.58 0.90 -9.46
N VAL A 365 8.65 1.03 -10.38
CA VAL A 365 7.92 2.27 -10.69
C VAL A 365 6.45 2.05 -10.38
N LEU A 366 5.95 2.76 -9.37
CA LEU A 366 4.53 2.85 -9.06
C LEU A 366 3.97 4.11 -9.74
N SER A 367 2.87 3.99 -10.47
CA SER A 367 2.28 5.07 -11.24
C SER A 367 0.76 5.09 -11.08
N TRP A 368 0.16 6.28 -11.11
CA TRP A 368 -1.29 6.48 -11.06
C TRP A 368 -1.67 7.82 -11.70
N ASP A 369 -2.97 8.06 -11.87
CA ASP A 369 -3.53 9.33 -12.33
C ASP A 369 -3.31 10.42 -11.27
N GLY A 370 -2.10 10.99 -11.23
CA GLY A 370 -1.72 12.03 -10.28
C GLY A 370 -0.29 11.95 -9.75
N GLY A 371 0.49 10.91 -10.07
CA GLY A 371 1.85 10.80 -9.55
C GLY A 371 2.62 9.56 -9.99
N ARG A 372 3.92 9.57 -9.70
CA ARG A 372 4.85 8.46 -9.93
C ARG A 372 5.85 8.38 -8.77
N VAL A 373 6.05 7.18 -8.25
CA VAL A 373 7.09 6.86 -7.25
C VAL A 373 8.07 5.88 -7.86
N GLU A 374 9.34 6.25 -7.82
CA GLU A 374 10.46 5.41 -8.24
C GLU A 374 11.30 5.06 -7.02
N ALA A 375 11.77 3.82 -6.94
CA ALA A 375 12.75 3.42 -5.93
C ALA A 375 13.89 2.62 -6.57
N ALA A 376 15.06 2.61 -5.94
CA ALA A 376 16.19 1.81 -6.40
C ALA A 376 15.90 0.30 -6.29
N ALA A 377 15.18 -0.09 -5.24
CA ALA A 377 14.69 -1.45 -5.04
C ALA A 377 13.38 -1.42 -4.24
N LEU A 378 12.65 -2.54 -4.21
CA LEU A 378 11.61 -2.80 -3.21
C LEU A 378 11.85 -4.18 -2.63
N GLY A 379 12.18 -4.24 -1.33
CA GLY A 379 12.17 -5.49 -0.58
C GLY A 379 10.76 -5.74 -0.07
N PHE A 380 10.24 -6.95 -0.19
CA PHE A 380 8.98 -7.36 0.43
C PHE A 380 9.14 -8.62 1.27
N TRP A 381 8.43 -8.64 2.40
CA TRP A 381 8.37 -9.78 3.32
C TRP A 381 6.92 -10.18 3.57
N GLY A 382 6.63 -11.47 3.43
CA GLY A 382 5.32 -12.03 3.71
C GLY A 382 4.24 -11.52 2.76
N LEU A 383 4.29 -11.94 1.50
CA LEU A 383 3.11 -11.91 0.63
C LEU A 383 2.05 -12.87 1.22
N SER A 384 0.77 -12.55 1.06
CA SER A 384 -0.33 -13.49 1.30
C SER A 384 -1.56 -13.02 0.52
N GLY A 385 -2.27 -13.93 -0.14
CA GLY A 385 -3.57 -13.66 -0.75
C GLY A 385 -4.62 -14.55 -0.11
N THR A 386 -5.88 -14.30 -0.42
CA THR A 386 -6.97 -15.28 -0.39
C THR A 386 -7.89 -14.99 -1.56
N ALA A 387 -8.49 -16.02 -2.17
CA ALA A 387 -9.36 -15.82 -3.32
C ALA A 387 -10.56 -14.97 -2.91
N GLY A 388 -10.75 -13.82 -3.57
CA GLY A 388 -11.86 -12.90 -3.32
C GLY A 388 -11.66 -11.89 -2.18
N ALA A 389 -10.59 -11.97 -1.37
CA ALA A 389 -10.32 -10.96 -0.33
C ALA A 389 -9.21 -9.97 -0.69
N GLY A 390 -8.48 -10.19 -1.80
CA GLY A 390 -7.43 -9.29 -2.26
C GLY A 390 -6.02 -9.70 -1.85
N LEU A 391 -5.02 -8.91 -2.28
CA LEU A 391 -3.60 -9.14 -2.00
C LEU A 391 -3.19 -8.41 -0.71
N ARG A 392 -2.54 -9.10 0.21
CA ARG A 392 -1.93 -8.51 1.41
C ARG A 392 -0.42 -8.64 1.36
N ILE A 393 0.27 -7.53 1.48
CA ILE A 393 1.74 -7.47 1.58
C ILE A 393 2.09 -7.07 3.01
N GLY A 394 2.81 -7.94 3.72
CA GLY A 394 3.14 -7.77 5.14
C GLY A 394 3.98 -6.54 5.40
N ARG A 395 5.18 -6.48 4.82
CA ARG A 395 6.10 -5.35 4.98
C ARG A 395 6.84 -5.09 3.67
N MET A 396 6.95 -3.82 3.28
CA MET A 396 7.74 -3.37 2.14
C MET A 396 8.74 -2.32 2.56
N ARG A 397 9.92 -2.32 1.94
CA ARG A 397 10.94 -1.28 2.13
C ARG A 397 11.39 -0.74 0.78
N LEU A 398 11.24 0.56 0.58
CA LEU A 398 11.72 1.31 -0.58
C LEU A 398 12.90 2.19 -0.15
N PRO A 399 14.16 1.77 -0.36
CA PRO A 399 15.32 2.64 -0.18
C PRO A 399 15.38 3.70 -1.29
N GLU A 400 15.72 4.93 -0.88
CA GLU A 400 15.96 6.07 -1.78
C GLU A 400 14.77 6.39 -2.70
N ALA A 401 13.56 6.34 -2.15
CA ALA A 401 12.35 6.61 -2.92
C ALA A 401 12.27 8.08 -3.36
N ILE A 402 11.86 8.28 -4.62
CA ILE A 402 11.66 9.60 -5.24
C ILE A 402 10.23 9.67 -5.74
N ALA A 403 9.49 10.71 -5.33
CA ALA A 403 8.13 10.96 -5.79
C ALA A 403 8.07 12.19 -6.71
N THR A 404 7.30 12.08 -7.78
CA THR A 404 7.12 13.16 -8.77
C THR A 404 5.63 13.38 -9.02
N GLU A 405 5.16 14.63 -8.83
CA GLU A 405 3.81 15.06 -9.20
C GLU A 405 3.76 15.69 -10.61
N PRO A 406 2.64 15.56 -11.33
CA PRO A 406 2.43 16.28 -12.59
C PRO A 406 2.59 17.80 -12.41
N GLY A 407 3.56 18.39 -13.12
CA GLY A 407 3.82 19.83 -13.08
C GLY A 407 4.83 20.30 -12.02
N GLN A 408 5.36 19.42 -11.17
CA GLN A 408 6.49 19.76 -10.30
C GLN A 408 7.82 19.68 -11.05
N ALA A 409 8.62 20.75 -10.96
CA ALA A 409 9.94 20.82 -11.57
C ALA A 409 11.02 20.06 -10.78
N THR A 410 10.80 19.80 -9.49
CA THR A 410 11.78 19.13 -8.61
C THR A 410 11.10 17.96 -7.89
N PRO A 411 11.59 16.71 -8.06
CA PRO A 411 11.05 15.55 -7.35
C PRO A 411 11.27 15.65 -5.83
N ALA A 412 10.34 15.12 -5.05
CA ALA A 412 10.48 15.01 -3.59
C ALA A 412 11.29 13.75 -3.24
N ARG A 413 12.38 13.91 -2.46
CA ARG A 413 13.18 12.80 -1.96
C ARG A 413 12.58 12.28 -0.65
N LEU A 414 12.04 11.06 -0.68
CA LEU A 414 11.34 10.44 0.45
C LEU A 414 12.25 9.64 1.38
N GLY A 415 13.52 9.44 0.99
CA GLY A 415 14.48 8.69 1.79
C GLY A 415 14.15 7.19 1.85
N ASN A 416 14.21 6.61 3.04
CA ASN A 416 13.82 5.22 3.28
C ASN A 416 12.33 5.16 3.67
N VAL A 417 11.51 4.53 2.82
CA VAL A 417 10.08 4.32 3.08
C VAL A 417 9.86 2.88 3.52
N GLU A 418 9.21 2.68 4.66
CA GLU A 418 8.73 1.36 5.10
C GLU A 418 7.19 1.37 5.13
N LEU A 419 6.58 0.46 4.38
CA LEU A 419 5.13 0.30 4.30
C LEU A 419 4.74 -1.01 4.98
N GLU A 420 3.79 -0.97 5.90
CA GLU A 420 3.30 -2.15 6.63
C GLU A 420 1.82 -2.37 6.32
N GLY A 421 1.47 -3.61 6.00
CA GLY A 421 0.09 -4.05 5.82
C GLY A 421 -0.62 -3.43 4.62
N LEU A 422 0.04 -3.34 3.45
CA LEU A 422 -0.65 -2.97 2.21
C LEU A 422 -1.70 -4.03 1.88
N PHE A 423 -2.94 -3.60 1.76
CA PHE A 423 -4.08 -4.42 1.40
C PHE A 423 -4.71 -3.87 0.13
N LEU A 424 -4.79 -4.71 -0.90
CA LEU A 424 -5.41 -4.42 -2.20
C LEU A 424 -6.69 -5.25 -2.32
N PRO A 425 -7.82 -4.80 -1.73
CA PRO A 425 -9.09 -5.49 -1.81
C PRO A 425 -9.68 -5.45 -3.22
N SER A 426 -10.42 -6.50 -3.60
CA SER A 426 -11.23 -6.46 -4.82
C SER A 426 -12.41 -5.49 -4.65
N GLY A 427 -12.42 -4.39 -5.41
CA GLY A 427 -13.55 -3.45 -5.47
C GLY A 427 -13.63 -2.42 -4.33
N ALA A 428 -12.56 -2.23 -3.56
CA ALA A 428 -12.47 -1.15 -2.56
C ALA A 428 -11.14 -0.39 -2.69
N ALA A 429 -11.08 0.77 -2.04
CA ALA A 429 -9.86 1.56 -1.94
C ALA A 429 -8.73 0.75 -1.29
N PRO A 430 -7.49 0.79 -1.84
CA PRO A 430 -6.33 0.19 -1.19
C PRO A 430 -6.12 0.78 0.22
N ALA A 431 -5.66 -0.03 1.16
CA ALA A 431 -5.42 0.39 2.54
C ALA A 431 -3.99 0.06 2.99
N LEU A 432 -3.38 0.97 3.75
CA LEU A 432 -2.08 0.84 4.38
C LEU A 432 -2.25 0.97 5.90
N ALA A 433 -1.73 0.01 6.66
CA ALA A 433 -1.76 0.07 8.12
C ALA A 433 -0.75 1.10 8.65
N ARG A 434 0.49 1.10 8.12
CA ARG A 434 1.52 2.05 8.59
C ARG A 434 2.45 2.45 7.47
N VAL A 435 2.82 3.73 7.44
CA VAL A 435 3.88 4.30 6.59
C VAL A 435 4.94 4.90 7.52
N ARG A 436 6.19 4.46 7.39
CA ARG A 436 7.33 5.09 8.07
C ARG A 436 8.25 5.74 7.06
N LEU A 437 8.62 6.98 7.34
CA LEU A 437 9.56 7.77 6.55
C LEU A 437 10.80 8.06 7.41
N ALA A 438 11.98 7.77 6.90
CA ALA A 438 13.26 8.12 7.50
C ALA A 438 14.15 8.84 6.48
N ASP A 439 14.92 9.82 6.95
CA ASP A 439 15.77 10.69 6.12
C ASP A 439 14.97 11.44 5.03
N ALA A 440 13.73 11.84 5.34
CA ALA A 440 12.85 12.52 4.39
C ALA A 440 13.01 14.05 4.46
N ASP A 441 13.02 14.71 3.30
CA ASP A 441 12.92 16.17 3.19
C ASP A 441 11.46 16.55 2.87
N LEU A 442 10.72 17.00 3.88
CA LEU A 442 9.30 17.32 3.77
C LEU A 442 9.07 18.83 3.82
N THR A 443 8.03 19.33 3.15
CA THR A 443 7.60 20.73 3.25
C THR A 443 6.15 20.80 3.70
N LEU A 444 5.89 21.47 4.82
CA LEU A 444 4.54 21.75 5.33
C LEU A 444 4.28 23.25 5.21
N GLY A 445 3.33 23.65 4.37
CA GLY A 445 3.08 25.07 4.11
C GLY A 445 1.62 25.46 3.95
N THR A 446 1.32 26.74 4.21
CA THR A 446 0.00 27.35 4.00
C THR A 446 -0.11 27.86 2.55
N GLY A 447 -0.81 27.13 1.68
CA GLY A 447 -1.15 27.59 0.33
C GLY A 447 -2.51 28.29 0.28
N ALA A 448 -2.90 28.79 -0.90
CA ALA A 448 -4.20 29.43 -1.14
C ALA A 448 -5.44 28.54 -0.82
N GLY A 449 -5.22 27.26 -0.50
CA GLY A 449 -6.25 26.29 -0.08
C GLY A 449 -5.98 25.65 1.29
N GLY A 450 -5.16 26.26 2.17
CA GLY A 450 -4.86 25.74 3.51
C GLY A 450 -3.51 25.03 3.62
N TRP A 451 -3.32 24.31 4.74
CA TRP A 451 -2.09 23.56 5.01
C TRP A 451 -1.93 22.38 4.04
N ARG A 452 -0.79 22.30 3.35
CA ARG A 452 -0.41 21.18 2.48
C ARG A 452 0.93 20.60 2.93
N LEU A 453 0.95 19.28 3.12
CA LEU A 453 2.17 18.52 3.35
C LEU A 453 2.69 18.02 1.99
N GLN A 454 3.57 18.80 1.37
CA GLN A 454 4.19 18.45 0.09
C GLN A 454 5.18 17.30 0.28
N GLY A 455 5.12 16.31 -0.62
CA GLY A 455 5.92 15.07 -0.59
C GLY A 455 5.09 13.83 -0.25
N LEU A 456 4.11 13.93 0.66
CA LEU A 456 3.28 12.77 1.07
C LEU A 456 2.11 12.51 0.12
N GLY A 457 1.49 13.56 -0.43
CA GLY A 457 0.46 13.43 -1.47
C GLY A 457 0.99 12.83 -2.78
N ALA A 458 2.26 13.08 -3.08
CA ALA A 458 2.99 12.49 -4.20
C ALA A 458 3.41 11.03 -3.97
N ALA A 459 3.53 10.60 -2.70
CA ALA A 459 4.05 9.29 -2.32
C ALA A 459 2.95 8.21 -2.21
N LEU A 460 1.71 8.64 -1.98
CA LEU A 460 0.58 7.76 -1.71
C LEU A 460 -0.45 7.91 -2.82
N PRO A 461 -0.77 6.85 -3.58
CA PRO A 461 -1.81 6.94 -4.58
C PRO A 461 -3.15 7.25 -3.90
N PRO A 462 -3.90 8.29 -4.29
CA PRO A 462 -5.29 8.42 -3.89
C PRO A 462 -6.12 7.32 -4.58
N PRO A 463 -7.11 6.69 -3.92
CA PRO A 463 -7.57 6.91 -2.54
C PRO A 463 -7.01 5.85 -1.58
N VAL A 464 -5.73 5.90 -1.20
CA VAL A 464 -5.23 4.99 -0.15
C VAL A 464 -5.66 5.48 1.24
N ARG A 465 -6.33 4.61 2.00
CA ARG A 465 -6.54 4.82 3.45
C ARG A 465 -5.24 4.52 4.19
N VAL A 466 -4.73 5.45 4.97
CA VAL A 466 -3.53 5.27 5.81
C VAL A 466 -3.89 5.41 7.27
N GLU A 467 -3.69 4.36 8.07
CA GLU A 467 -4.00 4.44 9.50
C GLU A 467 -2.99 5.30 10.26
N VAL A 468 -1.69 5.13 9.96
CA VAL A 468 -0.59 5.81 10.65
C VAL A 468 0.53 6.22 9.69
N VAL A 469 0.97 7.49 9.75
CA VAL A 469 2.23 7.97 9.16
C VAL A 469 3.18 8.39 10.27
N GLU A 470 4.38 7.79 10.29
CA GLU A 470 5.46 8.11 11.22
C GLU A 470 6.65 8.69 10.43
N VAL A 471 7.11 9.89 10.76
CA VAL A 471 8.37 10.45 10.25
C VAL A 471 9.37 10.48 11.39
N GLY A 472 10.49 9.79 11.21
CA GLY A 472 11.51 9.57 12.24
C GLY A 472 12.82 10.31 12.01
N ASP A 473 13.82 9.92 12.82
CA ASP A 473 15.15 10.53 12.93
C ASP A 473 15.82 10.82 11.57
N GLY A 474 16.59 11.91 11.51
CA GLY A 474 17.30 12.35 10.31
C GLY A 474 16.46 13.15 9.30
N SER A 475 15.13 13.13 9.42
CA SER A 475 14.22 13.88 8.55
C SER A 475 14.24 15.38 8.85
N ARG A 476 14.09 16.20 7.81
CA ARG A 476 13.98 17.66 7.92
C ARG A 476 12.60 18.10 7.45
N LEU A 477 11.94 18.92 8.26
CA LEU A 477 10.70 19.57 7.84
C LEU A 477 10.96 21.05 7.62
N ARG A 478 10.65 21.53 6.40
CA ARG A 478 10.54 22.95 6.12
C ARG A 478 9.12 23.38 6.42
N LEU A 479 8.93 24.18 7.46
CA LEU A 479 7.67 24.84 7.75
C LEU A 479 7.61 26.16 6.97
N ALA A 480 6.56 26.36 6.18
CA ALA A 480 6.29 27.58 5.40
C ALA A 480 4.95 28.19 5.81
N VAL A 481 4.94 29.01 6.87
CA VAL A 481 3.71 29.63 7.41
C VAL A 481 3.76 31.12 7.19
N GLY A 482 2.89 31.66 6.32
CA GLY A 482 2.85 33.10 6.06
C GLY A 482 4.18 33.71 5.57
N GLY A 483 5.02 32.92 4.87
CA GLY A 483 6.35 33.35 4.41
C GLY A 483 7.52 33.00 5.36
N LEU A 484 7.24 32.51 6.57
CA LEU A 484 8.26 32.03 7.49
C LEU A 484 8.78 30.66 7.04
N GLU A 485 10.05 30.57 6.67
CA GLU A 485 10.72 29.30 6.40
C GLU A 485 11.63 28.92 7.56
N THR A 486 11.26 27.89 8.34
CA THR A 486 12.16 27.31 9.35
C THR A 486 12.35 25.82 9.12
N GLY A 487 13.60 25.36 9.32
CA GLY A 487 13.92 23.93 9.35
C GLY A 487 13.69 23.38 10.75
N LEU A 488 13.02 22.23 10.85
CA LEU A 488 13.01 21.42 12.06
C LEU A 488 14.02 20.29 11.96
N THR A 489 14.71 20.02 13.07
CA THR A 489 15.55 18.84 13.30
C THR A 489 14.92 17.96 14.37
N ASP A 490 15.40 16.71 14.52
CA ASP A 490 14.85 15.72 15.48
C ASP A 490 13.31 15.59 15.38
N LEU A 491 12.84 15.45 14.15
CA LEU A 491 11.42 15.46 13.83
C LEU A 491 10.75 14.15 14.29
N GLY A 492 9.68 14.28 15.06
CA GLY A 492 8.67 13.24 15.23
C GLY A 492 7.34 13.74 14.68
N LEU A 493 6.91 13.20 13.53
CA LEU A 493 5.57 13.46 13.01
C LEU A 493 4.76 12.17 13.07
N LEU A 494 3.59 12.25 13.70
CA LEU A 494 2.59 11.22 13.77
C LEU A 494 1.30 11.76 13.17
N LEU A 495 0.84 11.12 12.09
CA LEU A 495 -0.44 11.40 11.47
C LEU A 495 -1.32 10.15 11.59
N THR A 496 -2.50 10.25 12.18
CA THR A 496 -3.40 9.10 12.33
C THR A 496 -4.77 9.36 11.74
N GLY A 497 -5.37 8.32 11.14
CA GLY A 497 -6.73 8.37 10.60
C GLY A 497 -6.83 9.13 9.27
N LEU A 498 -5.81 9.02 8.41
CA LEU A 498 -5.85 9.63 7.08
C LEU A 498 -6.74 8.77 6.17
N ASP A 499 -8.03 9.06 6.19
CA ASP A 499 -9.05 8.37 5.41
C ASP A 499 -9.86 9.39 4.59
N PRO A 500 -9.86 9.31 3.24
CA PRO A 500 -10.66 10.20 2.41
C PRO A 500 -12.16 10.13 2.70
N ALA A 501 -12.66 9.04 3.29
CA ALA A 501 -14.06 8.90 3.70
C ALA A 501 -14.35 9.45 5.11
N ALA A 502 -13.38 9.42 6.03
CA ALA A 502 -13.58 9.87 7.43
C ALA A 502 -13.46 11.38 7.60
N GLY A 503 -12.87 12.08 6.63
CA GLY A 503 -12.83 13.54 6.54
C GLY A 503 -11.87 14.24 7.52
N THR A 504 -11.46 13.62 8.63
CA THR A 504 -10.55 14.22 9.62
C THR A 504 -9.43 13.26 10.04
N ALA A 505 -8.21 13.78 10.11
CA ALA A 505 -6.99 13.12 10.59
C ALA A 505 -6.43 13.88 11.79
N ARG A 506 -5.75 13.17 12.70
CA ARG A 506 -5.03 13.78 13.83
C ARG A 506 -3.56 13.97 13.47
N LEU A 507 -3.03 15.16 13.74
CA LEU A 507 -1.63 15.51 13.59
C LEU A 507 -0.99 15.66 14.96
N GLU A 508 0.19 15.08 15.14
CA GLU A 508 1.12 15.38 16.22
C GLU A 508 2.52 15.54 15.62
N LEU A 509 3.02 16.76 15.63
CA LEU A 509 4.35 17.12 15.16
C LEU A 509 5.16 17.62 16.36
N ARG A 510 6.36 17.08 16.50
CA ARG A 510 7.38 17.53 17.43
C ARG A 510 8.68 17.75 16.66
N GLY A 511 9.37 18.83 16.94
CA GLY A 511 10.68 19.07 16.35
C GLY A 511 11.46 20.14 17.09
N ARG A 512 12.75 20.21 16.79
CA ARG A 512 13.70 21.16 17.34
C ARG A 512 13.96 22.27 16.31
N VAL A 513 13.69 23.51 16.68
CA VAL A 513 13.79 24.70 15.79
C VAL A 513 15.21 25.26 15.77
N ASP A 514 15.91 25.17 16.90
CA ASP A 514 17.29 25.62 17.10
C ASP A 514 17.98 24.79 18.19
N ASP A 515 19.12 25.25 18.72
CA ASP A 515 19.85 24.47 19.72
C ASP A 515 19.15 24.25 21.07
N ALA A 516 18.04 24.93 21.33
CA ALA A 516 17.42 24.93 22.64
C ALA A 516 15.88 24.97 22.63
N GLY A 517 15.25 25.11 21.47
CA GLY A 517 13.83 25.33 21.28
C GLY A 517 13.10 24.11 20.70
N MET A 518 12.10 23.66 21.44
CA MET A 518 11.17 22.62 21.00
C MET A 518 9.87 23.25 20.49
N LEU A 519 9.39 22.75 19.36
CA LEU A 519 8.10 23.02 18.77
C LEU A 519 7.22 21.76 18.89
N TYR A 520 5.99 21.96 19.36
CA TYR A 520 4.92 20.97 19.35
C TYR A 520 3.74 21.54 18.57
N LEU A 521 3.26 20.82 17.57
CA LEU A 521 2.09 21.20 16.80
C LEU A 521 1.14 19.99 16.78
N GLY A 522 -0.01 20.11 17.42
CA GLY A 522 -0.96 19.00 17.52
C GLY A 522 -2.39 19.43 17.25
N GLY A 523 -3.21 18.57 16.65
CA GLY A 523 -4.62 18.88 16.42
C GLY A 523 -5.27 18.03 15.36
N THR A 524 -6.31 18.56 14.72
CA THR A 524 -7.04 17.87 13.65
C THR A 524 -6.88 18.60 12.31
N LEU A 525 -6.85 17.82 11.24
CA LEU A 525 -6.73 18.25 9.85
C LEU A 525 -7.81 17.54 9.04
N ALA A 526 -8.49 18.24 8.15
CA ALA A 526 -9.36 17.68 7.13
C ALA A 526 -8.73 17.92 5.75
N PRO A 527 -7.67 17.18 5.38
CA PRO A 527 -6.87 17.49 4.20
C PRO A 527 -7.62 17.31 2.88
N PHE A 528 -8.75 16.58 2.90
CA PHE A 528 -9.58 16.30 1.72
C PHE A 528 -10.85 17.15 1.64
N ALA A 529 -11.12 18.02 2.63
CA ALA A 529 -12.23 18.97 2.56
C ALA A 529 -11.87 20.16 1.66
N GLU A 530 -12.83 20.67 0.89
CA GLU A 530 -12.68 21.93 0.15
C GLU A 530 -13.65 22.99 0.71
N PRO A 531 -13.16 24.06 1.38
CA PRO A 531 -11.77 24.31 1.78
C PRO A 531 -11.31 23.40 2.94
N GLY A 532 -10.00 23.19 3.06
CA GLY A 532 -9.46 22.32 4.12
C GLY A 532 -9.76 22.89 5.51
N GLU A 533 -10.47 22.13 6.33
CA GLU A 533 -10.70 22.48 7.73
C GLU A 533 -9.55 21.99 8.61
N TRP A 534 -9.15 22.75 9.61
CA TRP A 534 -8.10 22.35 10.54
C TRP A 534 -8.20 23.14 11.83
N ALA A 535 -7.80 22.51 12.93
CA ALA A 535 -7.71 23.14 14.25
C ALA A 535 -6.45 22.61 14.91
N LEU A 536 -5.45 23.48 15.04
CA LEU A 536 -4.11 23.10 15.50
C LEU A 536 -3.73 23.90 16.74
N THR A 537 -3.00 23.27 17.64
CA THR A 537 -2.39 23.88 18.82
C THR A 537 -0.89 23.85 18.63
N LEU A 538 -0.27 25.03 18.57
CA LEU A 538 1.17 25.24 18.51
C LEU A 538 1.69 25.59 19.90
N ARG A 539 2.65 24.83 20.41
CA ARG A 539 3.42 25.18 21.61
C ARG A 539 4.89 25.33 21.24
N LEU A 540 5.44 26.49 21.56
CA LEU A 540 6.83 26.85 21.40
C LEU A 540 7.44 27.00 22.78
N ASP A 541 8.35 26.12 23.17
CA ASP A 541 8.88 26.15 24.54
C ASP A 541 9.85 27.33 24.70
N SER A 542 10.83 27.48 23.80
CA SER A 542 11.84 28.54 23.91
C SER A 542 12.79 28.62 22.70
N VAL A 543 12.49 29.47 21.72
CA VAL A 543 13.32 29.72 20.53
C VAL A 543 14.10 31.02 20.68
N GLY A 544 15.37 31.05 20.24
CA GLY A 544 16.16 32.28 20.22
C GLY A 544 15.49 33.34 19.34
N ALA A 545 15.31 34.55 19.86
CA ALA A 545 14.61 35.63 19.14
C ALA A 545 15.23 35.95 17.77
N ALA A 546 16.55 35.76 17.62
CA ALA A 546 17.27 35.94 16.36
C ALA A 546 16.80 34.99 15.24
N HIS A 547 16.30 33.79 15.56
CA HIS A 547 15.73 32.88 14.56
C HIS A 547 14.40 33.38 14.00
N LEU A 548 13.79 34.39 14.63
CA LEU A 548 12.53 35.00 14.22
C LEU A 548 12.75 36.35 13.51
N ASP A 549 13.98 36.78 13.30
CA ASP A 549 14.32 38.00 12.56
C ASP A 549 13.62 38.12 11.20
N PRO A 550 13.46 37.03 10.40
CA PRO A 550 12.71 37.11 9.15
C PRO A 550 11.25 37.54 9.31
N LEU A 551 10.66 37.36 10.51
CA LEU A 551 9.30 37.81 10.85
C LEU A 551 9.32 39.18 11.53
N LEU A 552 10.20 39.36 12.52
CA LEU A 552 10.21 40.56 13.36
C LEU A 552 10.73 41.80 12.60
N VAL A 553 11.73 41.63 11.73
CA VAL A 553 12.38 42.76 11.06
C VAL A 553 11.48 43.40 10.00
N PRO A 554 10.89 42.65 9.05
CA PRO A 554 10.05 43.26 8.02
C PRO A 554 8.76 43.85 8.58
N ASP A 555 8.16 43.17 9.56
CA ASP A 555 6.78 43.45 9.96
C ASP A 555 6.70 44.35 11.20
N LEU A 556 7.68 44.28 12.10
CA LEU A 556 7.73 45.13 13.30
C LEU A 556 8.84 46.18 13.22
N GLY A 557 9.90 45.94 12.43
CA GLY A 557 11.09 46.81 12.37
C GLY A 557 12.12 46.52 13.47
N TYR A 558 12.07 45.33 14.09
CA TYR A 558 12.96 44.93 15.17
C TYR A 558 13.59 43.56 14.91
N GLY A 559 14.85 43.38 15.27
CA GLY A 559 15.55 42.09 15.27
C GLY A 559 15.75 41.53 16.68
N GLY A 560 16.16 40.29 16.78
CA GLY A 560 16.44 39.59 18.02
C GLY A 560 17.83 39.93 18.57
N GLY A 561 17.93 40.99 19.38
CA GLY A 561 19.16 41.40 20.10
C GLY A 561 19.58 40.48 21.25
N GLY A 562 19.13 39.23 21.24
CA GLY A 562 19.20 38.29 22.36
C GLY A 562 17.86 38.19 23.10
N GLY A 563 17.56 37.00 23.63
CA GLY A 563 16.29 36.68 24.26
C GLY A 563 15.68 35.40 23.70
N ARG A 564 14.67 34.86 24.39
CA ARG A 564 13.99 33.62 24.03
C ARG A 564 12.49 33.86 23.96
N LEU A 565 11.89 33.54 22.82
CA LEU A 565 10.45 33.58 22.61
C LEU A 565 9.86 32.19 22.83
N GLY A 566 8.81 32.11 23.62
CA GLY A 566 7.95 30.94 23.67
C GLY A 566 6.48 31.35 23.51
N GLY A 567 5.60 30.37 23.41
CA GLY A 567 4.18 30.63 23.26
C GLY A 567 3.33 29.38 23.23
N ALA A 568 2.05 29.56 23.48
CA ALA A 568 1.03 28.55 23.25
C ALA A 568 -0.11 29.21 22.46
N PHE A 569 -0.38 28.69 21.26
CA PHE A 569 -1.30 29.28 20.29
C PHE A 569 -2.26 28.23 19.75
N SER A 570 -3.53 28.60 19.67
CA SER A 570 -4.52 27.94 18.83
C SER A 570 -4.50 28.59 17.45
N LEU A 571 -4.35 27.77 16.43
CA LEU A 571 -4.32 28.14 15.03
C LEU A 571 -5.59 27.60 14.38
N ALA A 572 -6.35 28.48 13.72
CA ALA A 572 -7.56 28.12 12.98
C ALA A 572 -7.63 28.89 11.66
N PRO A 573 -8.30 28.35 10.63
CA PRO A 573 -8.55 29.09 9.40
C PRO A 573 -9.43 30.32 9.68
N ALA A 574 -9.10 31.45 9.05
CA ALA A 574 -9.89 32.67 9.06
C ALA A 574 -10.00 33.25 7.65
N GLU A 575 -10.99 34.12 7.42
CA GLU A 575 -11.13 34.81 6.14
C GLU A 575 -9.87 35.63 5.85
N GLY A 576 -9.19 35.30 4.75
CA GLY A 576 -7.96 35.97 4.34
C GLY A 576 -6.68 35.55 5.08
N GLY A 577 -6.69 34.52 5.94
CA GLY A 577 -5.49 34.12 6.67
C GLY A 577 -5.64 33.02 7.74
N VAL A 578 -4.77 33.10 8.76
CA VAL A 578 -4.75 32.20 9.92
C VAL A 578 -5.07 33.01 11.17
N ALA A 579 -6.13 32.62 11.90
CA ALA A 579 -6.38 33.14 13.23
C ALA A 579 -5.37 32.53 14.21
N ILE A 580 -4.67 33.38 14.95
CA ILE A 580 -3.73 33.01 16.01
C ILE A 580 -4.28 33.56 17.32
N ARG A 581 -4.59 32.65 18.24
CA ARG A 581 -5.10 32.98 19.57
C ARG A 581 -4.29 32.31 20.65
N GLY A 582 -3.77 33.06 21.62
CA GLY A 582 -3.05 32.46 22.73
C GLY A 582 -2.18 33.44 23.48
N GLU A 583 -1.09 32.94 24.05
CA GLU A 583 -0.14 33.74 24.80
C GLU A 583 1.26 33.52 24.24
N ALA A 584 1.93 34.61 23.86
CA ALA A 584 3.36 34.63 23.59
C ALA A 584 4.09 35.14 24.83
N TRP A 585 5.31 34.66 25.06
CA TRP A 585 6.17 35.22 26.10
C TRP A 585 7.59 35.43 25.63
N LEU A 586 8.20 36.50 26.12
CA LEU A 586 9.59 36.85 25.84
C LEU A 586 10.40 36.87 27.13
N GLU A 587 11.52 36.15 27.13
CA GLU A 587 12.52 36.11 28.22
C GLU A 587 13.85 36.70 27.75
N GLY A 588 14.59 37.39 28.63
CA GLY A 588 15.88 38.01 28.28
C GLY A 588 15.72 39.38 27.61
N PRO A 589 16.78 39.96 27.03
CA PRO A 589 16.70 41.31 26.47
C PRO A 589 15.56 41.45 25.45
N GLY A 590 14.96 42.64 25.37
CA GLY A 590 13.93 42.92 24.37
C GLY A 590 14.49 42.86 22.95
N PRO A 591 13.63 42.83 21.92
CA PRO A 591 14.10 42.93 20.55
C PRO A 591 14.82 44.28 20.34
N GLU A 592 15.83 44.31 19.50
CA GLU A 592 16.59 45.52 19.18
C GLU A 592 16.08 46.12 17.87
N ARG A 593 16.10 47.45 17.77
CA ARG A 593 15.64 48.11 16.55
C ARG A 593 16.54 47.74 15.38
N ALA A 594 15.96 47.27 14.28
CA ALA A 594 16.74 46.93 13.09
C ALA A 594 17.37 48.21 12.50
N SER A 595 18.64 48.13 12.12
CA SER A 595 19.46 49.30 11.73
C SER A 595 19.07 49.95 10.38
N ALA A 596 18.00 49.50 9.72
CA ALA A 596 17.50 50.09 8.49
C ALA A 596 15.98 49.84 8.32
N GLY A 597 15.15 50.87 8.56
CA GLY A 597 13.72 50.83 8.24
C GLY A 597 12.85 51.78 9.10
N ALA A 598 11.75 52.26 8.53
CA ALA A 598 10.61 52.70 9.34
C ALA A 598 10.12 51.48 10.13
N ALA A 599 9.86 51.64 11.43
CA ALA A 599 9.37 50.54 12.27
C ALA A 599 7.85 50.55 12.18
N PRO A 600 7.21 49.64 11.41
CA PRO A 600 5.76 49.65 11.20
C PRO A 600 5.01 49.56 12.53
N PHE A 601 5.59 48.84 13.50
CA PHE A 601 5.08 48.83 14.86
C PHE A 601 5.13 50.22 15.52
N THR A 602 6.22 50.98 15.40
CA THR A 602 6.29 52.32 16.02
C THR A 602 5.30 53.28 15.39
N GLU A 603 5.02 53.15 14.10
CA GLU A 603 3.96 53.91 13.43
C GLU A 603 2.57 53.50 13.92
N ALA A 604 2.30 52.20 14.04
CA ALA A 604 1.03 51.66 14.50
C ALA A 604 0.76 51.89 16.00
N ALA A 605 1.78 51.77 16.84
CA ALA A 605 1.69 51.83 18.29
C ALA A 605 1.98 53.23 18.86
N GLY A 606 2.76 54.05 18.15
CA GLY A 606 3.23 55.36 18.61
C GLY A 606 4.30 55.32 19.70
N ARG A 607 4.86 54.13 19.99
CA ARG A 607 5.92 53.92 20.98
C ARG A 607 6.90 52.85 20.53
N ASP A 608 8.10 52.88 21.07
CA ASP A 608 9.15 51.90 20.78
C ASP A 608 8.81 50.54 21.43
N LEU A 609 8.87 49.46 20.66
CA LEU A 609 8.49 48.11 21.12
C LEU A 609 9.25 47.67 22.40
N PRO A 610 10.57 47.87 22.52
CA PRO A 610 11.34 47.46 23.69
C PRO A 610 10.90 48.24 24.94
N ALA A 611 10.58 49.52 24.78
CA ALA A 611 10.08 50.35 25.88
C ALA A 611 8.75 49.84 26.41
N VAL A 612 7.81 49.45 25.53
CA VAL A 612 6.51 48.91 25.97
C VAL A 612 6.65 47.53 26.59
N LEU A 613 7.48 46.65 26.01
CA LEU A 613 7.74 45.31 26.55
C LEU A 613 8.34 45.37 27.95
N ASP A 614 9.18 46.36 28.23
CA ASP A 614 9.75 46.55 29.56
C ASP A 614 8.71 46.92 30.61
N LEU A 615 7.63 47.62 30.25
CA LEU A 615 6.55 47.93 31.19
C LEU A 615 5.80 46.68 31.64
N VAL A 616 5.59 45.73 30.74
CA VAL A 616 4.87 44.47 31.02
C VAL A 616 5.78 43.35 31.51
N ARG A 617 7.10 43.59 31.57
CA ARG A 617 8.08 42.61 32.05
C ARG A 617 7.94 42.43 33.56
N ASN A 618 7.70 41.20 33.99
CA ASN A 618 7.57 40.88 35.40
C ASN A 618 8.94 40.75 36.10
N ARG A 619 8.95 40.54 37.43
CA ARG A 619 10.18 40.29 38.21
C ARG A 619 11.01 39.10 37.72
N GLY A 620 10.38 38.11 37.10
CA GLY A 620 11.06 36.96 36.47
C GLY A 620 11.73 37.30 35.13
N GLY A 621 11.63 38.54 34.67
CA GLY A 621 12.18 38.97 33.39
C GLY A 621 11.36 38.53 32.18
N ARG A 622 10.15 37.99 32.39
CA ARG A 622 9.24 37.52 31.34
C ARG A 622 8.19 38.58 31.04
N ALA A 623 8.02 38.89 29.75
CA ALA A 623 6.89 39.67 29.25
C ALA A 623 5.90 38.71 28.60
N ALA A 624 4.67 38.64 29.11
CA ALA A 624 3.59 37.82 28.56
C ALA A 624 2.64 38.70 27.73
N LEU A 625 2.31 38.24 26.52
CA LEU A 625 1.51 38.95 25.55
C LEU A 625 0.36 38.05 25.08
N PRO A 626 -0.90 38.34 25.47
CA PRO A 626 -2.03 37.70 24.83
C PRO A 626 -2.08 38.13 23.37
N LEU A 627 -2.18 37.17 22.44
CA LEU A 627 -2.32 37.43 21.01
C LEU A 627 -3.71 36.97 20.57
N ASP A 628 -4.41 37.84 19.85
CA ASP A 628 -5.63 37.52 19.10
C ASP A 628 -5.55 38.31 17.79
N LEU A 629 -5.09 37.64 16.73
CA LEU A 629 -4.82 38.29 15.44
C LEU A 629 -5.06 37.33 14.27
N VAL A 630 -5.25 37.89 13.07
CA VAL A 630 -5.35 37.13 11.83
C VAL A 630 -4.14 37.46 10.96
N LEU A 631 -3.29 36.46 10.71
CA LEU A 631 -2.16 36.58 9.78
C LEU A 631 -2.62 36.25 8.36
N GLY A 632 -2.76 37.27 7.53
CA GLY A 632 -2.99 37.11 6.09
C GLY A 632 -1.69 37.03 5.28
N PRO A 633 -1.77 36.92 3.94
CA PRO A 633 -0.62 36.92 3.02
C PRO A 633 0.15 38.26 2.94
N GLY A 634 0.07 39.10 3.99
CA GLY A 634 0.77 40.36 4.11
C GLY A 634 0.95 40.76 5.58
N ALA A 635 2.09 41.40 5.87
CA ALA A 635 2.60 41.80 7.20
C ALA A 635 1.67 42.62 8.09
N ALA A 636 0.64 43.26 7.52
CA ALA A 636 -0.15 44.28 8.21
C ALA A 636 -0.83 43.76 9.50
N GLY A 637 -1.22 42.48 9.54
CA GLY A 637 -1.87 41.90 10.72
C GLY A 637 -0.95 41.70 11.93
N LEU A 638 0.37 41.63 11.75
CA LEU A 638 1.28 41.35 12.86
C LEU A 638 1.49 42.57 13.75
N ALA A 639 1.76 43.75 13.16
CA ALA A 639 1.96 44.98 13.93
C ALA A 639 0.72 45.37 14.74
N GLU A 640 -0.48 45.26 14.13
CA GLU A 640 -1.75 45.49 14.81
C GLU A 640 -1.99 44.48 15.93
N GLY A 641 -1.77 43.18 15.65
CA GLY A 641 -1.94 42.12 16.65
C GLY A 641 -0.99 42.24 17.84
N VAL A 642 0.28 42.57 17.61
CA VAL A 642 1.26 42.83 18.68
C VAL A 642 0.88 44.08 19.47
N THR A 643 0.42 45.14 18.79
CA THR A 643 -0.05 46.38 19.44
C THR A 643 -1.27 46.11 20.34
N GLY A 644 -2.26 45.37 19.83
CA GLY A 644 -3.43 44.94 20.59
C GLY A 644 -3.07 44.04 21.77
N GLY A 645 -2.16 43.09 21.57
CA GLY A 645 -1.68 42.19 22.61
C GLY A 645 -0.90 42.91 23.73
N LEU A 646 -0.06 43.87 23.37
CA LEU A 646 0.63 44.73 24.35
C LEU A 646 -0.35 45.61 25.13
N ARG A 647 -1.36 46.16 24.47
CA ARG A 647 -2.42 46.91 25.15
C ARG A 647 -3.16 46.02 26.15
N ALA A 648 -3.57 44.83 25.74
CA ALA A 648 -4.24 43.88 26.61
C ALA A 648 -3.33 43.43 27.78
N ALA A 649 -2.03 43.23 27.54
CA ALA A 649 -1.05 42.94 28.59
C ALA A 649 -0.92 44.09 29.59
N LEU A 650 -0.86 45.34 29.11
CA LEU A 650 -0.83 46.54 29.96
C LEU A 650 -2.13 46.71 30.76
N GLU A 651 -3.28 46.47 30.13
CA GLU A 651 -4.59 46.55 30.80
C GLU A 651 -4.74 45.47 31.87
N ALA A 652 -4.26 44.25 31.60
CA ALA A 652 -4.20 43.18 32.59
C ALA A 652 -3.23 43.50 33.73
N ALA A 653 -2.07 44.09 33.44
CA ALA A 653 -1.05 44.42 34.42
C ALA A 653 -1.42 45.62 35.30
N PHE A 654 -2.02 46.68 34.74
CA PHE A 654 -2.18 47.98 35.41
C PHE A 654 -3.62 48.48 35.49
N GLY A 655 -4.57 47.82 34.80
CA GLY A 655 -5.98 48.21 34.74
C GLY A 655 -6.33 48.95 33.43
N PRO A 656 -7.61 49.32 33.25
CA PRO A 656 -8.09 49.87 31.97
C PRO A 656 -7.34 51.15 31.59
N LEU A 657 -6.81 51.15 30.36
CA LEU A 657 -6.16 52.30 29.75
C LEU A 657 -7.21 53.24 29.15
N GLN A 658 -7.03 54.55 29.37
CA GLN A 658 -7.90 55.55 28.76
C GLN A 658 -7.58 55.71 27.27
N PRO A 659 -8.60 55.96 26.43
CA PRO A 659 -8.35 56.36 25.05
C PRO A 659 -7.56 57.66 25.02
N ALA A 660 -6.52 57.71 24.18
CA ALA A 660 -5.73 58.91 23.92
C ALA A 660 -5.90 59.29 22.45
N ASP A 661 -5.81 60.59 22.15
CA ASP A 661 -5.73 61.07 20.76
C ASP A 661 -4.40 60.62 20.15
N GLY A 662 -4.47 59.73 19.16
CA GLY A 662 -3.30 59.19 18.46
C GLY A 662 -3.17 57.66 18.56
N PRO A 663 -1.98 57.11 18.28
CA PRO A 663 -1.74 55.68 18.31
C PRO A 663 -2.01 55.07 19.71
N PRO A 664 -2.48 53.82 19.79
CA PRO A 664 -3.01 53.20 21.01
C PRO A 664 -2.01 53.08 22.18
N LEU A 665 -0.70 53.10 21.91
CA LEU A 665 0.34 53.00 22.95
C LEU A 665 1.17 54.28 23.10
N ALA A 666 0.78 55.38 22.42
CA ALA A 666 1.50 56.65 22.45
C ALA A 666 1.45 57.32 23.83
N ARG A 667 0.31 57.22 24.53
CA ARG A 667 0.13 57.71 25.91
C ARG A 667 -0.62 56.66 26.73
N LEU A 668 0.08 56.06 27.68
CA LEU A 668 -0.45 54.99 28.53
C LEU A 668 -1.09 55.57 29.79
N ARG A 669 -2.25 56.22 29.62
CA ARG A 669 -2.99 56.86 30.71
C ARG A 669 -3.87 55.85 31.43
N LEU A 670 -3.66 55.70 32.74
CA LEU A 670 -4.57 54.96 33.60
C LEU A 670 -5.76 55.85 33.97
N ALA A 671 -6.86 55.26 34.44
CA ALA A 671 -7.98 56.09 34.87
C ALA A 671 -7.54 57.06 36.00
N PRO A 672 -7.95 58.33 35.99
CA PRO A 672 -7.47 59.32 36.93
C PRO A 672 -7.96 59.03 38.35
N LEU A 673 -7.26 59.56 39.34
CA LEU A 673 -7.74 59.58 40.73
C LEU A 673 -8.55 60.85 40.94
N ALA A 674 -9.84 60.70 41.22
CA ALA A 674 -10.73 61.82 41.49
C ALA A 674 -10.48 62.39 42.89
N PHE A 675 -10.56 63.71 42.99
CA PHE A 675 -10.54 64.46 44.24
C PHE A 675 -11.85 65.23 44.35
N GLU A 676 -12.34 65.39 45.58
CA GLU A 676 -13.41 66.36 45.82
C GLU A 676 -12.90 67.79 45.59
N ALA A 677 -13.81 68.71 45.30
CA ALA A 677 -13.47 70.11 45.13
C ALA A 677 -12.73 70.63 46.36
N GLU A 678 -11.60 71.30 46.16
CA GLU A 678 -10.73 71.85 47.23
C GLU A 678 -10.09 70.80 48.18
N ALA A 679 -10.43 69.51 48.09
CA ALA A 679 -9.83 68.47 48.92
C ALA A 679 -8.39 68.17 48.51
N GLU A 680 -7.49 68.02 49.49
CA GLU A 680 -6.09 67.64 49.27
C GLU A 680 -5.89 66.11 49.26
N THR A 681 -6.82 65.36 49.85
CA THR A 681 -6.78 63.90 49.94
C THR A 681 -7.75 63.26 48.94
N PRO A 682 -7.39 62.13 48.30
CA PRO A 682 -8.33 61.39 47.47
C PRO A 682 -9.44 60.78 48.33
N ALA A 683 -10.58 60.47 47.71
CA ALA A 683 -11.64 59.71 48.36
C ALA A 683 -11.16 58.30 48.78
N ASP A 684 -11.86 57.64 49.71
CA ASP A 684 -11.49 56.32 50.25
C ASP A 684 -11.26 55.26 49.17
N GLU A 685 -12.09 55.24 48.11
CA GLU A 685 -11.93 54.36 46.94
C GLU A 685 -10.60 54.61 46.20
N GLY A 686 -10.12 55.86 46.20
CA GLY A 686 -8.83 56.24 45.63
C GLY A 686 -7.65 55.62 46.38
N PHE A 687 -7.72 55.49 47.71
CA PHE A 687 -6.67 54.83 48.50
C PHE A 687 -6.59 53.32 48.28
N LEU A 688 -7.74 52.66 48.10
CA LEU A 688 -7.79 51.24 47.75
C LEU A 688 -7.16 51.00 46.37
N ARG A 689 -7.50 51.86 45.40
CA ARG A 689 -6.95 51.81 44.05
C ARG A 689 -5.45 52.07 44.01
N LEU A 690 -4.94 52.97 44.86
CA LEU A 690 -3.50 53.19 45.02
C LEU A 690 -2.78 51.98 45.62
N ALA A 691 -3.41 51.25 46.53
CA ALA A 691 -2.84 50.03 47.08
C ALA A 691 -2.73 48.92 46.03
N GLU A 692 -3.77 48.74 45.22
CA GLU A 692 -3.78 47.79 44.10
C GLU A 692 -2.72 48.14 43.04
N LEU A 693 -2.65 49.42 42.65
CA LEU A 693 -1.67 49.91 41.69
C LEU A 693 -0.23 49.75 42.19
N ALA A 694 0.04 50.03 43.47
CA ALA A 694 1.36 49.81 44.07
C ALA A 694 1.77 48.32 44.04
N GLY A 695 0.83 47.42 44.35
CA GLY A 695 1.06 45.97 44.24
C GLY A 695 1.42 45.55 42.81
N ARG A 696 0.66 46.02 41.83
CA ARG A 696 0.89 45.77 40.39
C ARG A 696 2.25 46.31 39.92
N LEU A 697 2.57 47.57 40.24
CA LEU A 697 3.89 48.16 39.93
C LEU A 697 5.05 47.46 40.64
N GLY A 698 4.79 46.82 41.78
CA GLY A 698 5.74 45.97 42.47
C GLY A 698 6.17 44.77 41.64
N GLU A 699 5.24 44.13 40.92
CA GLU A 699 5.49 42.97 40.06
C GLU A 699 6.17 43.33 38.73
N HIS A 700 6.09 44.59 38.32
CA HIS A 700 6.67 45.12 37.08
C HIS A 700 7.77 46.15 37.39
N PRO A 701 9.00 45.73 37.74
CA PRO A 701 10.03 46.61 38.32
C PRO A 701 10.52 47.71 37.38
N ARG A 702 10.31 47.58 36.07
CA ARG A 702 10.74 48.56 35.06
C ARG A 702 9.68 49.62 34.74
N ALA A 703 8.43 49.46 35.18
CA ALA A 703 7.38 50.44 34.93
C ALA A 703 7.51 51.67 35.84
N GLY A 704 7.46 52.88 35.29
CA GLY A 704 7.38 54.12 36.05
C GLY A 704 5.97 54.73 36.03
N LEU A 705 5.76 55.75 36.86
CA LEU A 705 4.56 56.58 36.83
C LEU A 705 4.94 58.05 36.67
N LEU A 706 4.19 58.77 35.84
CA LEU A 706 4.14 60.21 35.80
C LEU A 706 2.79 60.65 36.39
N LEU A 707 2.83 61.49 37.43
CA LEU A 707 1.64 62.01 38.09
C LEU A 707 1.46 63.49 37.74
N CYS A 708 0.37 63.81 37.04
CA CYS A 708 -0.03 65.19 36.75
C CYS A 708 -1.27 65.56 37.57
N GLY A 709 -1.16 66.55 38.45
CA GLY A 709 -2.32 67.09 39.16
C GLY A 709 -3.11 68.05 38.27
N GLU A 710 -4.44 67.97 38.35
CA GLU A 710 -5.35 68.95 37.79
C GLU A 710 -6.27 69.47 38.90
N ALA A 711 -6.36 70.79 39.00
CA ALA A 711 -7.28 71.47 39.89
C ALA A 711 -8.18 72.41 39.08
N ARG A 712 -9.47 72.42 39.39
CA ARG A 712 -10.44 73.26 38.70
C ARG A 712 -10.15 74.74 38.99
N VAL A 713 -10.06 75.56 37.94
CA VAL A 713 -10.05 77.02 38.06
C VAL A 713 -11.50 77.51 38.17
N PRO A 714 -11.90 78.22 39.24
CA PRO A 714 -13.25 78.77 39.33
C PRO A 714 -13.50 79.73 38.16
N ALA A 715 -14.63 79.56 37.48
CA ALA A 715 -15.00 80.44 36.37
C ALA A 715 -15.11 81.90 36.89
N PRO A 716 -14.60 82.90 36.16
CA PRO A 716 -14.79 84.29 36.56
C PRO A 716 -16.30 84.57 36.65
N PRO A 717 -16.78 85.27 37.68
CA PRO A 717 -18.20 85.55 37.83
C PRO A 717 -18.70 86.23 36.56
N THR A 718 -19.65 85.61 35.87
CA THR A 718 -20.29 86.16 34.69
C THR A 718 -20.93 87.49 35.09
N ALA A 719 -20.42 88.60 34.56
CA ALA A 719 -20.96 89.92 34.85
C ALA A 719 -22.45 89.95 34.45
N VAL A 720 -23.32 90.09 35.45
CA VAL A 720 -24.74 90.33 35.27
C VAL A 720 -24.90 91.70 34.58
N PRO A 721 -25.63 91.83 33.46
CA PRO A 721 -25.85 93.13 32.83
C PRO A 721 -26.68 94.03 33.78
N PRO A 722 -26.39 95.34 33.86
CA PRO A 722 -27.11 96.23 34.74
C PRO A 722 -28.57 96.38 34.28
N ALA A 723 -29.52 95.96 35.12
CA ALA A 723 -30.92 96.33 34.99
C ALA A 723 -31.07 97.82 35.33
N GLY A 724 -31.72 98.56 34.44
CA GLY A 724 -31.95 100.00 34.53
C GLY A 724 -32.78 100.42 35.75
N GLY A 725 -32.64 101.69 36.10
CA GLY A 725 -33.10 102.30 37.35
C GLY A 725 -34.62 102.48 37.48
N ASP A 726 -35.07 102.67 38.72
CA ASP A 726 -35.48 103.99 39.21
C ASP A 726 -35.72 103.95 40.74
N GLY A 727 -35.30 105.01 41.45
CA GLY A 727 -35.90 105.40 42.74
C GLY A 727 -35.02 105.44 44.01
N VAL A 728 -34.34 106.58 44.20
CA VAL A 728 -34.08 107.36 45.45
C VAL A 728 -33.60 106.66 46.77
N PRO A 729 -32.52 107.17 47.43
CA PRO A 729 -31.89 106.58 48.63
C PRO A 729 -32.55 107.05 49.96
N PRO A 730 -32.27 106.42 51.12
CA PRO A 730 -31.26 107.02 52.01
C PRO A 730 -30.46 106.05 52.94
N ALA A 731 -29.43 106.67 53.53
CA ALA A 731 -28.83 106.43 54.84
C ALA A 731 -27.82 105.27 55.02
N ALA A 732 -26.57 105.72 55.18
CA ALA A 732 -25.41 105.00 55.64
C ALA A 732 -25.63 104.21 56.93
N ASP A 733 -25.16 102.97 56.93
CA ASP A 733 -24.56 102.35 58.11
C ASP A 733 -23.31 101.59 57.69
N ALA A 734 -22.39 101.53 58.65
CA ALA A 734 -20.96 101.28 58.52
C ALA A 734 -20.58 100.09 57.63
N ALA A 735 -19.60 100.34 56.75
CA ALA A 735 -18.83 99.32 56.08
C ALA A 735 -18.09 98.46 57.12
N ASP A 736 -18.57 97.24 57.33
CA ASP A 736 -17.77 96.14 57.86
C ASP A 736 -16.58 95.95 56.90
N PRO A 737 -15.33 95.83 57.38
CA PRO A 737 -14.23 95.45 56.52
C PRO A 737 -14.60 94.07 55.98
N ALA A 738 -14.81 93.99 54.66
CA ALA A 738 -14.93 92.72 53.96
C ALA A 738 -13.82 91.82 54.49
N ALA A 739 -14.21 90.83 55.30
CA ALA A 739 -13.30 89.78 55.72
C ALA A 739 -12.73 89.25 54.41
N ALA A 740 -11.43 89.50 54.21
CA ALA A 740 -10.74 89.04 53.03
C ALA A 740 -11.04 87.54 52.95
N LEU A 741 -11.90 87.16 52.00
CA LEU A 741 -12.11 85.77 51.66
C LEU A 741 -10.71 85.19 51.54
N PRO A 742 -10.39 84.09 52.25
CA PRO A 742 -9.08 83.48 52.16
C PRO A 742 -8.76 83.36 50.67
N ALA A 743 -7.63 83.94 50.25
CA ALA A 743 -7.23 83.96 48.86
C ALA A 743 -7.38 82.52 48.34
N ALA A 744 -8.25 82.33 47.34
CA ALA A 744 -8.54 81.01 46.82
C ALA A 744 -7.20 80.33 46.52
N PRO A 745 -6.98 79.10 47.00
CA PRO A 745 -5.70 78.43 46.85
C PRO A 745 -5.32 78.43 45.38
N ASP A 746 -4.07 78.82 45.09
CA ASP A 746 -3.55 78.79 43.73
C ASP A 746 -3.77 77.38 43.16
N PRO A 747 -4.58 77.23 42.08
CA PRO A 747 -4.93 75.92 41.54
C PRO A 747 -3.68 75.14 41.10
N ALA A 748 -2.61 75.82 40.66
CA ALA A 748 -1.35 75.16 40.34
C ALA A 748 -0.69 74.54 41.59
N ALA A 749 -0.67 75.26 42.71
CA ALA A 749 -0.14 74.77 43.98
C ALA A 749 -0.99 73.61 44.55
N LEU A 750 -2.31 73.67 44.42
CA LEU A 750 -3.22 72.59 44.84
C LEU A 750 -3.01 71.32 44.00
N ALA A 751 -2.91 71.46 42.68
CA ALA A 751 -2.60 70.35 41.78
C ALA A 751 -1.26 69.68 42.11
N ALA A 752 -0.20 70.48 42.37
CA ALA A 752 1.11 69.97 42.76
C ALA A 752 1.06 69.21 44.09
N ARG A 753 0.34 69.74 45.10
CA ARG A 753 0.15 69.07 46.40
C ARG A 753 -0.55 67.72 46.26
N ARG A 754 -1.63 67.63 45.46
CA ARG A 754 -2.35 66.37 45.21
C ARG A 754 -1.46 65.31 44.57
N ALA A 755 -0.68 65.67 43.55
CA ALA A 755 0.25 64.75 42.89
C ALA A 755 1.36 64.27 43.85
N ALA A 756 1.88 65.17 44.71
CA ALA A 756 2.86 64.82 45.73
C ALA A 756 2.29 63.85 46.78
N LEU A 757 1.05 64.06 47.23
CA LEU A 757 0.39 63.18 48.19
C LEU A 757 0.17 61.78 47.62
N VAL A 758 -0.22 61.68 46.34
CA VAL A 758 -0.33 60.39 45.64
C VAL A 758 1.02 59.68 45.56
N ARG A 759 2.10 60.40 45.21
CA ARG A 759 3.47 59.84 45.20
C ARG A 759 3.83 59.28 46.58
N ASP A 760 3.66 60.07 47.64
CA ASP A 760 4.06 59.68 48.98
C ASP A 760 3.24 58.46 49.48
N ALA A 761 1.96 58.36 49.09
CA ALA A 761 1.11 57.21 49.37
C ALA A 761 1.56 55.93 48.65
N LEU A 762 2.10 56.03 47.43
CA LEU A 762 2.69 54.91 46.68
C LEU A 762 4.06 54.50 47.25
N VAL A 763 4.90 55.48 47.63
CA VAL A 763 6.21 55.24 48.27
C VAL A 763 6.04 54.55 49.62
N ALA A 764 5.07 54.99 50.43
CA ALA A 764 4.74 54.35 51.71
C ALA A 764 4.32 52.87 51.55
N ARG A 765 3.92 52.45 50.35
CA ARG A 765 3.55 51.07 50.00
C ARG A 765 4.70 50.27 49.37
N GLY A 766 5.93 50.80 49.42
CA GLY A 766 7.13 50.11 48.97
C GLY A 766 7.49 50.33 47.51
N LEU A 767 6.86 51.28 46.81
CA LEU A 767 7.29 51.68 45.48
C LEU A 767 8.51 52.61 45.57
N ASP A 768 9.53 52.37 44.74
CA ASP A 768 10.72 53.23 44.69
C ASP A 768 10.34 54.64 44.20
N ALA A 769 10.71 55.66 44.97
CA ALA A 769 10.48 57.06 44.63
C ALA A 769 11.13 57.44 43.28
N GLY A 770 12.24 56.79 42.90
CA GLY A 770 12.90 57.00 41.61
C GLY A 770 12.05 56.58 40.40
N ARG A 771 11.01 55.77 40.62
CA ARG A 771 10.06 55.31 39.59
C ARG A 771 8.85 56.24 39.42
N ILE A 772 8.72 57.28 40.24
CA ILE A 772 7.57 58.19 40.22
C ILE A 772 8.04 59.62 39.92
N ALA A 773 7.65 60.13 38.76
CA ALA A 773 7.87 61.52 38.35
C ALA A 773 6.60 62.36 38.60
N LEU A 774 6.80 63.63 38.93
CA LEU A 774 5.72 64.62 39.01
C LEU A 774 5.79 65.53 37.78
N CYS A 775 4.64 65.89 37.23
CA CYS A 775 4.56 66.92 36.18
C CYS A 775 4.92 68.29 36.77
N GLY A 776 5.44 69.19 35.93
CA GLY A 776 5.57 70.60 36.31
C GLY A 776 4.18 71.22 36.59
N GLU A 777 4.15 72.39 37.22
CA GLU A 777 2.91 73.11 37.54
C GLU A 777 2.04 73.32 36.28
N THR A 778 1.07 72.43 36.07
CA THR A 778 0.08 72.57 35.00
C THR A 778 -1.09 73.38 35.53
N GLY A 779 -1.18 74.65 35.12
CA GLY A 779 -2.34 75.48 35.39
C GLY A 779 -3.61 74.83 34.84
N GLY A 780 -4.65 74.74 35.65
CA GLY A 780 -5.90 74.07 35.29
C GLY A 780 -6.54 74.68 34.04
N HIS A 781 -7.12 73.84 33.18
CA HIS A 781 -7.93 74.30 32.06
C HIS A 781 -9.34 74.62 32.58
N PRO A 782 -9.98 75.73 32.16
CA PRO A 782 -11.34 76.04 32.58
C PRO A 782 -12.28 74.90 32.19
N GLY A 783 -12.91 74.28 33.19
CA GLY A 783 -13.87 73.17 33.02
C GLY A 783 -13.36 71.75 33.30
N THR A 784 -12.07 71.55 33.64
CA THR A 784 -11.58 70.21 34.02
C THR A 784 -12.01 69.82 35.44
N ALA A 785 -12.13 68.51 35.69
CA ALA A 785 -12.46 67.96 37.00
C ALA A 785 -11.21 67.87 37.89
N ASP A 786 -11.40 67.99 39.21
CA ASP A 786 -10.33 67.84 40.20
C ASP A 786 -9.83 66.39 40.23
N ARG A 787 -8.61 66.16 39.73
CA ARG A 787 -8.07 64.81 39.57
C ARG A 787 -6.56 64.76 39.49
N VAL A 788 -5.96 63.59 39.68
CA VAL A 788 -4.57 63.31 39.33
C VAL A 788 -4.56 62.34 38.15
N GLU A 789 -4.01 62.76 37.01
CA GLU A 789 -3.73 61.87 35.88
C GLU A 789 -2.51 61.00 36.19
N LEU A 790 -2.60 59.71 35.85
CA LEU A 790 -1.52 58.74 36.03
C LEU A 790 -1.12 58.22 34.65
N GLU A 791 0.13 58.45 34.26
CA GLU A 791 0.66 57.99 32.98
C GLU A 791 1.83 57.02 33.21
N LEU A 792 1.78 55.84 32.58
CA LEU A 792 2.84 54.83 32.68
C LEU A 792 4.05 55.25 31.84
N ARG A 793 5.22 55.23 32.48
CA ARG A 793 6.49 55.62 31.87
C ARG A 793 7.43 54.45 31.66
#